data_AF-U7PVR6-F1
#
_entry.id   AF-U7PVR6-F1
#
_cell.length_a   1.000
_cell.length_b   1.000
_cell.length_c   1.000
_cell.angle_alpha   90.00
_cell.angle_beta   90.00
_cell.angle_gamma   90.00
#
_symmetry.space_group_name_H-M   'P 1'
#
loop_
_entity.id
_entity.type
_entity.pdbx_description
1 polymer ?
#
loop_
_entity_poly.entity_id
_entity_poly.type
_entity_poly.pdbx_seq_one_letter_code
_entity_poly.pdbx_strand_id
1 'polypeptide(L)'
;MRWPLVLAGSLTLVYALPQAVTGSSTNYTVPNNSTVPSSANGTMPEFGGGSIAITDPVRVAYYDKLHAEVLEGMRNGSAVPLRHFINLTNTDGSHLDKRQGGVFAIIEGFFLFLEALDAGVDVTGILAQIGALFGFGDTEWWSTTTRCRVHFQTHGGADEKFWTVNKGSQTPVDVSNEKYAHIGWSDFDQPPHVFYYDTVNGVGTYSVQFTATDTHTWDRDLPITPNEAPKIMVVGDSISHGMQDDWTWRYRVWTWLKKYGYQATFVGPYTGTHGTPGIVSSEPMAPPLPGEEALNFQTDGGYNSGVASEFAGSGHASYWGRQATQVVPLINEWVTQFQPDYLLILLGFNDLGWFAQGPDGLIGQMGALIENAREAKADLKLLVGNVVQRLFIDGRQDLVDSTNAYNSKLKASIPDWFRWESPIAYVDVAAQHFATNLADNFGFVAEPYQIPVSLDGRPVRTPTTVRAISYPEGIFTTWDNMPNNRGYRIRSRVYGASDWWSDGLVYPSTWGSWLSWVLPGQTWEMQVATRGDGDTISDWSGSVLAIANPATAPAPSSIVDLPVGSDSLQVYWTAVSGYNIHCYGVLVWDRDTPGAFLGAYATQDVQMLISGLKTGHRYGIWVATYINLNPGSLTSFAVTPGGLPGPANDVIVGGGVPAPPSSVTYTPIDGTTLTLSWPAVANAAGYTIYMKSVSGGSFQVIGSTTATSQGIAFLFPGIWTYQFCVGSYNGFYQSSYGGASCVTPTICCGYTNTAAVVHGPAAAAFSNTTTSTVVSALPSPSLITPDPSATNKLAGAQPPISTFATTTVNGNSTFNATLLTTDPEIGQLYALYTEALSAVLQNGTTLNLTFAAPDTVVKLF
;
A
#
# COMPACT_ATOMS: atom_id res chain seq x y z
N MET A 1 60.36 16.82 -4.02
CA MET A 1 60.17 17.03 -2.56
C MET A 1 59.09 16.05 -2.11
N ARG A 2 59.48 14.88 -1.61
CA ARG A 2 58.54 13.90 -1.07
C ARG A 2 58.32 14.26 0.40
N TRP A 3 57.16 14.83 0.72
CA TRP A 3 56.76 15.00 2.11
C TRP A 3 56.55 13.61 2.71
N PRO A 4 57.10 13.31 3.91
CA PRO A 4 56.80 12.07 4.59
C PRO A 4 55.31 12.08 4.96
N LEU A 5 54.60 11.06 4.48
CA LEU A 5 53.24 10.75 4.88
C LEU A 5 53.28 10.51 6.41
N VAL A 6 52.80 11.45 7.21
CA VAL A 6 52.68 11.28 8.66
C VAL A 6 51.49 10.36 8.89
N LEU A 7 51.77 9.06 8.99
CA LEU A 7 50.79 8.03 9.32
C LEU A 7 50.19 8.34 10.71
N ALA A 8 48.87 8.42 10.77
CA ALA A 8 48.12 8.66 11.99
C ALA A 8 48.18 7.40 12.88
N GLY A 9 48.94 7.46 13.97
CA GLY A 9 48.88 6.43 15.01
C GLY A 9 47.52 6.44 15.69
N SER A 10 46.88 5.29 15.79
CA SER A 10 45.68 5.04 16.60
C SER A 10 46.12 4.25 17.83
N LEU A 11 45.75 4.70 19.04
CA LEU A 11 46.24 4.12 20.30
C LEU A 11 45.10 3.45 21.09
N THR A 12 45.39 2.29 21.66
CA THR A 12 44.46 1.46 22.44
C THR A 12 44.77 1.56 23.94
N LEU A 13 43.77 1.89 24.77
CA LEU A 13 43.80 1.59 26.21
C LEU A 13 43.18 0.21 26.41
N VAL A 14 43.98 -0.77 26.82
CA VAL A 14 43.48 -2.09 27.20
C VAL A 14 43.23 -2.08 28.72
N TYR A 15 41.96 -2.33 29.08
CA TYR A 15 41.31 -2.55 30.39
C TYR A 15 42.10 -2.39 31.70
N ALA A 16 41.37 -1.96 32.74
CA ALA A 16 41.75 -2.20 34.14
C ALA A 16 41.74 -3.72 34.38
N LEU A 17 42.93 -4.28 34.62
CA LEU A 17 43.11 -5.71 34.84
C LEU A 17 42.59 -6.05 36.25
N PRO A 18 41.84 -7.15 36.43
CA PRO A 18 41.23 -7.49 37.71
C PRO A 18 42.30 -7.58 38.81
N GLN A 19 42.04 -6.95 39.95
CA GLN A 19 42.93 -7.07 41.12
C GLN A 19 43.06 -8.54 41.50
N ALA A 20 44.31 -9.00 41.62
CA ALA A 20 44.63 -10.35 42.07
C ALA A 20 43.94 -10.61 43.41
N VAL A 21 42.93 -11.48 43.40
CA VAL A 21 42.37 -12.07 44.61
C VAL A 21 43.52 -12.77 45.33
N THR A 22 43.85 -12.30 46.52
CA THR A 22 44.88 -12.85 47.39
C THR A 22 44.47 -14.28 47.80
N GLY A 23 44.78 -15.27 46.97
CA GLY A 23 44.34 -16.64 47.14
C GLY A 23 45.46 -17.62 46.81
N SER A 24 46.12 -18.11 47.86
CA SER A 24 47.02 -19.27 47.90
C SER A 24 48.26 -19.24 46.99
N SER A 25 49.42 -19.19 47.64
CA SER A 25 50.75 -19.42 47.09
C SER A 25 50.85 -20.77 46.37
N THR A 26 50.69 -20.80 45.06
CA THR A 26 51.21 -21.89 44.23
C THR A 26 52.63 -21.55 43.83
N ASN A 27 53.59 -22.26 44.43
CA ASN A 27 55.02 -22.19 44.12
C ASN A 27 55.24 -22.63 42.65
N TYR A 28 55.15 -21.71 41.71
CA TYR A 28 55.63 -21.93 40.35
C TYR A 28 57.13 -21.58 40.29
N THR A 29 57.97 -22.60 40.34
CA THR A 29 59.38 -22.50 39.93
C THR A 29 59.44 -22.25 38.43
N VAL A 30 59.68 -21.01 38.02
CA VAL A 30 59.95 -20.65 36.62
C VAL A 30 61.42 -20.93 36.32
N PRO A 31 61.77 -21.67 35.25
CA PRO A 31 63.15 -21.89 34.85
C PRO A 31 63.83 -20.58 34.44
N ASN A 32 64.97 -20.28 35.07
CA ASN A 32 65.91 -19.22 34.68
C ASN A 32 66.41 -19.48 33.25
N ASN A 33 65.81 -18.88 32.22
CA ASN A 33 66.47 -18.74 30.92
C ASN A 33 65.76 -17.74 29.99
N SER A 34 65.97 -16.45 30.22
CA SER A 34 66.04 -15.47 29.13
C SER A 34 66.60 -14.17 29.67
N THR A 35 67.85 -13.90 29.31
CA THR A 35 68.47 -12.58 29.34
C THR A 35 67.57 -11.58 28.62
N VAL A 36 66.98 -10.66 29.37
CA VAL A 36 66.25 -9.50 28.82
C VAL A 36 67.24 -8.69 27.98
N PRO A 37 66.99 -8.47 26.67
CA PRO A 37 67.90 -7.71 25.81
C PRO A 37 67.98 -6.25 26.28
N SER A 38 69.12 -5.86 26.84
CA SER A 38 69.43 -4.48 27.20
C SER A 38 70.06 -3.76 26.01
N SER A 39 69.29 -3.34 24.99
CA SER A 39 69.85 -2.44 23.95
C SER A 39 68.86 -1.68 23.05
N ALA A 40 67.57 -1.58 23.36
CA ALA A 40 66.69 -0.58 22.73
C ALA A 40 66.28 0.46 23.78
N ASN A 41 66.63 1.73 23.53
CA ASN A 41 66.65 2.88 24.44
C ASN A 41 65.30 3.36 25.03
N GLY A 42 64.32 2.48 25.26
CA GLY A 42 63.06 2.87 25.89
C GLY A 42 63.18 2.86 27.41
N THR A 43 63.69 3.93 28.03
CA THR A 43 63.28 4.23 29.42
C THR A 43 61.75 4.15 29.45
N MET A 44 61.18 3.31 30.34
CA MET A 44 59.72 3.22 30.47
C MET A 44 59.14 4.63 30.57
N PRO A 45 58.19 4.99 29.68
CA PRO A 45 57.54 6.30 29.74
C PRO A 45 56.98 6.55 31.15
N GLU A 46 57.34 7.67 31.77
CA GLU A 46 56.63 8.10 32.98
C GLU A 46 55.23 8.54 32.57
N PHE A 47 54.22 7.73 32.88
CA PHE A 47 52.84 8.16 32.83
C PHE A 47 52.50 8.89 34.13
N GLY A 48 52.00 10.12 34.03
CA GLY A 48 51.65 10.91 35.21
C GLY A 48 50.48 10.33 36.01
N GLY A 49 50.25 10.91 37.20
CA GLY A 49 49.19 10.51 38.13
C GLY A 49 49.50 9.29 39.00
N GLY A 50 50.79 9.01 39.22
CA GLY A 50 51.24 7.93 40.11
C GLY A 50 51.22 6.56 39.45
N SER A 51 51.40 6.50 38.14
CA SER A 51 51.66 5.23 37.46
C SER A 51 53.06 4.73 37.81
N ILE A 52 53.13 3.53 38.38
CA ILE A 52 54.36 2.82 38.71
C ILE A 52 54.54 1.74 37.67
N ALA A 53 55.64 1.85 36.93
CA ALA A 53 56.09 0.85 35.98
C ALA A 53 56.23 -0.54 36.64
N ILE A 54 55.61 -1.56 36.05
CA ILE A 54 55.73 -2.95 36.51
C ILE A 54 56.97 -3.55 35.85
N THR A 55 58.05 -3.70 36.63
CA THR A 55 59.33 -4.25 36.15
C THR A 55 59.61 -5.67 36.66
N ASP A 56 58.77 -6.20 37.55
CA ASP A 56 58.94 -7.55 38.09
C ASP A 56 58.69 -8.60 36.99
N PRO A 57 59.66 -9.48 36.67
CA PRO A 57 59.55 -10.39 35.53
C PRO A 57 58.37 -11.36 35.63
N VAL A 58 57.98 -11.76 36.85
CA VAL A 58 56.86 -12.69 37.05
C VAL A 58 55.53 -11.99 36.76
N ARG A 59 55.38 -10.74 37.22
CA ARG A 59 54.18 -9.93 36.92
C ARG A 59 54.09 -9.55 35.45
N VAL A 60 55.20 -9.15 34.84
CA VAL A 60 55.24 -8.84 33.40
C VAL A 60 54.78 -10.04 32.58
N ALA A 61 55.33 -11.24 32.83
CA ALA A 61 54.94 -12.45 32.11
C ALA A 61 53.45 -12.85 32.31
N TYR A 62 52.87 -12.53 33.47
CA TYR A 62 51.43 -12.71 33.70
C TYR A 62 50.59 -11.74 32.86
N TYR A 63 50.94 -10.45 32.87
CA TYR A 63 50.20 -9.44 32.14
C TYR A 63 50.39 -9.52 30.62
N ASP A 64 51.53 -10.03 30.13
CA ASP A 64 51.71 -10.38 28.72
C ASP A 64 50.68 -11.39 28.23
N LYS A 65 50.42 -12.45 29.01
CA LYS A 65 49.38 -13.43 28.66
C LYS A 65 48.00 -12.81 28.64
N LEU A 66 47.67 -12.02 29.65
CA LEU A 66 46.37 -11.36 29.75
C LEU A 66 46.16 -10.33 28.63
N HIS A 67 47.20 -9.58 28.28
CA HIS A 67 47.18 -8.66 27.14
C HIS A 67 46.98 -9.41 25.82
N ALA A 68 47.66 -10.55 25.63
CA ALA A 68 47.47 -11.40 24.46
C ALA A 68 46.04 -11.98 24.38
N GLU A 69 45.46 -12.42 25.50
CA GLU A 69 44.07 -12.90 25.57
C GLU A 69 43.08 -11.80 25.21
N VAL A 70 43.28 -10.56 25.67
CA VAL A 70 42.41 -9.44 25.29
C VAL A 70 42.57 -9.10 23.80
N LEU A 71 43.78 -9.11 23.26
CA LEU A 71 44.01 -8.93 21.83
C LEU A 71 43.36 -10.04 21.00
N GLU A 72 43.46 -11.30 21.44
CA GLU A 72 42.76 -12.42 20.81
C GLU A 72 41.25 -12.25 20.89
N GLY A 73 40.74 -11.80 22.04
CA GLY A 73 39.33 -11.45 22.22
C GLY A 73 38.87 -10.33 21.29
N MET A 74 39.70 -9.31 21.09
CA MET A 74 39.42 -8.23 20.15
C MET A 74 39.48 -8.72 18.70
N ARG A 75 40.43 -9.61 18.38
CA ARG A 75 40.60 -10.23 17.06
C ARG A 75 39.47 -11.19 16.72
N ASN A 76 38.93 -11.95 17.68
CA ASN A 76 37.84 -12.89 17.44
C ASN A 76 36.44 -12.28 17.72
N GLY A 77 36.39 -11.02 18.15
CA GLY A 77 35.14 -10.30 18.45
C GLY A 77 34.54 -10.57 19.83
N SER A 78 35.16 -11.38 20.69
CA SER A 78 34.70 -11.62 22.08
C SER A 78 35.04 -10.49 23.07
N ALA A 79 35.95 -9.58 22.72
CA ALA A 79 36.26 -8.38 23.50
C ALA A 79 35.97 -7.10 22.71
N VAL A 80 35.34 -6.12 23.37
CA VAL A 80 34.80 -4.90 22.75
C VAL A 80 35.86 -3.78 22.72
N PRO A 81 36.25 -3.26 21.54
CA PRO A 81 37.01 -2.02 21.44
C PRO A 81 36.11 -0.80 21.65
N LEU A 82 36.51 0.12 22.52
CA LEU A 82 35.94 1.47 22.56
C LEU A 82 36.58 2.31 21.44
N ARG A 83 35.85 2.52 20.33
CA ARG A 83 36.25 3.48 19.28
C ARG A 83 35.65 4.85 19.57
N HIS A 84 36.48 5.90 19.52
CA HIS A 84 36.02 7.29 19.51
C HIS A 84 36.23 7.88 18.11
N PHE A 85 35.16 8.39 17.50
CA PHE A 85 35.21 9.01 16.18
C PHE A 85 35.71 10.45 16.29
N ILE A 86 36.72 10.79 15.49
CA ILE A 86 37.23 12.17 15.35
C ILE A 86 36.37 12.87 14.29
N ASN A 87 35.60 13.88 14.66
CA ASN A 87 34.86 14.71 13.70
C ASN A 87 35.81 15.77 13.09
N LEU A 88 35.97 15.75 11.77
CA LEU A 88 37.01 16.49 11.03
C LEU A 88 36.57 17.86 10.49
N THR A 89 35.43 18.41 10.89
CA THR A 89 34.79 19.52 10.16
C THR A 89 35.08 20.95 10.62
N ASN A 90 35.98 21.19 11.58
CA ASN A 90 36.39 22.57 11.92
C ASN A 90 37.70 22.98 11.23
N THR A 91 37.63 23.95 10.32
CA THR A 91 38.72 24.31 9.38
C THR A 91 39.69 25.39 9.85
N ASP A 92 39.47 26.01 11.02
CA ASP A 92 39.99 27.38 11.24
C ASP A 92 41.01 27.51 12.39
N GLY A 93 41.37 26.42 13.06
CA GLY A 93 42.38 26.38 14.12
C GLY A 93 43.76 25.91 13.67
N SER A 94 44.80 26.12 14.50
CA SER A 94 46.12 25.53 14.30
C SER A 94 46.02 24.00 14.17
N HIS A 95 47.00 23.31 13.57
CA HIS A 95 46.92 21.84 13.40
C HIS A 95 46.74 21.07 14.73
N LEU A 96 47.14 21.66 15.86
CA LEU A 96 46.85 21.17 17.20
C LEU A 96 45.38 21.36 17.57
N ASP A 97 44.82 22.55 17.34
CA ASP A 97 43.41 22.85 17.61
C ASP A 97 42.47 22.09 16.67
N LYS A 98 42.89 21.76 15.45
CA LYS A 98 42.15 20.84 14.57
C LYS A 98 41.97 19.45 15.18
N ARG A 99 42.80 19.08 16.15
CA ARG A 99 42.66 17.85 16.95
C ARG A 99 42.03 18.08 18.33
N GLN A 100 41.95 19.34 18.80
CA GLN A 100 41.24 19.69 20.04
C GLN A 100 39.78 20.12 19.81
N GLY A 101 39.43 20.59 18.61
CA GLY A 101 38.26 21.44 18.33
C GLY A 101 36.89 20.77 18.41
N GLY A 102 36.83 19.49 18.74
CA GLY A 102 35.65 18.83 19.26
C GLY A 102 35.76 18.75 20.77
N VAL A 103 35.43 19.86 21.45
CA VAL A 103 34.82 19.80 22.78
C VAL A 103 33.88 18.60 22.79
N PHE A 104 34.04 17.74 23.80
CA PHE A 104 33.32 16.49 24.09
C PHE A 104 31.79 16.65 24.03
N ALA A 105 31.28 16.94 22.84
CA ALA A 105 29.97 17.48 22.60
C ALA A 105 28.99 16.33 22.45
N ILE A 106 28.11 16.25 23.45
CA ILE A 106 26.71 15.88 23.29
C ILE A 106 26.50 14.37 23.10
N ILE A 107 26.36 13.66 24.22
CA ILE A 107 25.16 12.85 24.41
C ILE A 107 24.26 13.64 25.35
N GLU A 108 23.63 14.70 24.83
CA GLU A 108 22.28 15.02 25.27
C GLU A 108 21.38 13.97 24.62
N GLY A 109 20.75 13.12 25.43
CA GLY A 109 19.80 12.16 24.90
C GLY A 109 19.69 10.86 25.67
N PHE A 110 19.59 10.90 27.01
CA PHE A 110 18.66 9.99 27.69
C PHE A 110 18.30 10.52 29.09
N PHE A 111 17.69 11.71 29.11
CA PHE A 111 16.60 11.99 30.03
C PHE A 111 15.40 12.36 29.16
N LEU A 112 14.21 11.93 29.59
CA LEU A 112 12.88 12.11 28.98
C LEU A 112 12.37 10.91 28.16
N PHE A 113 12.29 9.75 28.82
CA PHE A 113 10.99 9.10 28.89
C PHE A 113 10.49 9.23 30.33
N LEU A 114 9.19 9.55 30.47
CA LEU A 114 8.37 9.45 31.69
C LEU A 114 8.31 10.67 32.63
N GLU A 115 7.57 11.68 32.19
CA GLU A 115 6.68 12.44 33.09
C GLU A 115 5.19 12.08 32.89
N ALA A 116 4.87 10.95 32.22
CA ALA A 116 3.48 10.60 31.89
C ALA A 116 3.02 9.19 32.31
N LEU A 117 3.72 8.51 33.24
CA LEU A 117 3.13 7.40 33.98
C LEU A 117 2.99 7.79 35.46
N ASP A 118 1.91 8.52 35.73
CA ASP A 118 1.36 8.84 37.05
C ASP A 118 0.77 7.59 37.74
N ALA A 119 1.56 6.53 37.85
CA ALA A 119 1.12 5.32 38.52
C ALA A 119 2.25 4.75 39.37
N GLY A 120 2.68 5.49 40.40
CA GLY A 120 3.18 4.99 41.70
C GLY A 120 4.02 3.70 41.77
N VAL A 121 4.77 3.31 40.74
CA VAL A 121 5.64 2.14 40.79
C VAL A 121 6.98 2.57 41.38
N ASP A 122 7.36 1.92 42.49
CA ASP A 122 8.66 2.06 43.14
C ASP A 122 9.78 1.54 42.22
N VAL A 123 10.30 2.45 41.37
CA VAL A 123 11.41 2.20 40.44
C VAL A 123 12.67 1.75 41.19
N THR A 124 12.85 2.22 42.44
CA THR A 124 13.97 1.82 43.30
C THR A 124 13.89 0.34 43.65
N GLY A 125 12.69 -0.16 43.95
CA GLY A 125 12.42 -1.57 44.22
C GLY A 125 12.68 -2.48 43.00
N ILE A 126 12.29 -2.04 41.81
CA ILE A 126 12.53 -2.80 40.56
C ILE A 126 14.03 -2.85 40.22
N LEU A 127 14.74 -1.73 40.35
CA LEU A 127 16.19 -1.69 40.14
C LEU A 127 16.95 -2.56 41.15
N ALA A 128 16.51 -2.59 42.41
CA ALA A 128 17.06 -3.48 43.42
C ALA A 128 16.80 -4.96 43.10
N GLN A 129 15.63 -5.30 42.55
CA GLN A 129 15.32 -6.67 42.13
C GLN A 129 16.10 -7.10 40.89
N ILE A 130 16.29 -6.22 39.91
CA ILE A 130 17.12 -6.51 38.73
C ILE A 130 18.60 -6.62 39.13
N GLY A 131 19.08 -5.74 40.02
CA GLY A 131 20.43 -5.85 40.59
C GLY A 131 20.64 -7.14 41.39
N ALA A 132 19.64 -7.59 42.14
CA ALA A 132 19.69 -8.86 42.85
C ALA A 132 19.56 -10.07 41.93
N LEU A 133 18.83 -9.97 40.81
CA LEU A 133 18.65 -11.07 39.87
C LEU A 133 19.94 -11.38 39.09
N PHE A 134 20.80 -10.38 38.87
CA PHE A 134 22.01 -10.54 38.07
C PHE A 134 23.34 -10.47 38.83
N GLY A 135 23.32 -10.28 40.15
CA GLY A 135 24.47 -10.63 41.01
C GLY A 135 25.81 -9.98 40.66
N PHE A 136 25.80 -8.79 40.05
CA PHE A 136 27.03 -8.09 39.69
C PHE A 136 27.67 -7.48 40.94
N GLY A 137 28.48 -8.28 41.63
CA GLY A 137 29.41 -7.79 42.65
C GLY A 137 30.46 -6.88 42.01
N ASP A 138 30.61 -5.68 42.56
CA ASP A 138 31.70 -4.68 42.50
C ASP A 138 32.49 -4.44 41.21
N THR A 139 32.09 -5.04 40.10
CA THR A 139 32.71 -4.91 38.78
C THR A 139 31.94 -3.84 38.01
N GLU A 140 31.94 -2.62 38.56
CA GLU A 140 31.24 -1.47 37.95
C GLU A 140 31.97 -1.08 36.66
N TRP A 141 31.31 -1.19 35.51
CA TRP A 141 31.86 -0.79 34.22
C TRP A 141 31.89 0.75 34.14
N TRP A 142 33.09 1.32 34.00
CA TRP A 142 33.39 2.76 34.17
C TRP A 142 33.07 3.61 32.92
N SER A 143 31.86 3.53 32.38
CA SER A 143 31.46 4.25 31.15
C SER A 143 30.86 5.64 31.38
N THR A 144 30.67 6.07 32.63
CA THR A 144 30.05 7.36 32.96
C THR A 144 31.06 8.50 33.09
N THR A 145 30.74 9.66 32.51
CA THR A 145 31.63 10.83 32.30
C THR A 145 32.16 11.50 33.58
N THR A 146 31.64 11.10 34.73
CA THR A 146 31.97 11.65 36.05
C THR A 146 33.06 10.86 36.78
N ARG A 147 33.67 9.84 36.15
CA ARG A 147 34.67 8.95 36.78
C ARG A 147 35.87 8.72 35.86
N CYS A 148 37.06 8.51 36.45
CA CYS A 148 38.42 8.31 35.89
C CYS A 148 38.66 8.55 34.38
N ARG A 149 39.68 9.36 34.04
CA ARG A 149 40.11 9.56 32.64
C ARG A 149 41.60 9.27 32.48
N VAL A 150 41.97 8.39 31.56
CA VAL A 150 43.33 8.41 30.99
C VAL A 150 43.25 9.17 29.68
N HIS A 151 44.10 10.18 29.52
CA HIS A 151 44.15 11.02 28.34
C HIS A 151 45.49 10.87 27.62
N PHE A 152 45.40 10.89 26.29
CA PHE A 152 46.50 10.66 25.36
C PHE A 152 46.47 11.70 24.25
N GLN A 153 47.64 12.22 23.87
CA GLN A 153 47.80 13.05 22.69
C GLN A 153 49.12 12.66 22.02
N THR A 154 49.10 12.36 20.72
CA THR A 154 50.32 12.05 19.94
C THR A 154 50.43 12.96 18.72
N HIS A 155 51.61 13.51 18.49
CA HIS A 155 52.12 13.75 17.16
C HIS A 155 53.10 12.62 16.85
N GLY A 156 52.83 11.84 15.79
CA GLY A 156 53.77 10.80 15.37
C GLY A 156 55.18 11.38 15.24
N GLY A 157 56.18 10.68 15.78
CA GLY A 157 57.57 11.10 15.73
C GLY A 157 58.15 11.71 17.02
N ALA A 158 57.73 11.19 18.18
CA ALA A 158 58.29 11.46 19.52
C ALA A 158 57.69 12.63 20.32
N ASP A 159 56.46 13.08 20.04
CA ASP A 159 55.77 14.05 20.90
C ASP A 159 54.45 13.44 21.41
N GLU A 160 54.57 12.54 22.39
CA GLU A 160 53.42 11.94 23.08
C GLU A 160 53.20 12.59 24.45
N LYS A 161 51.98 13.06 24.71
CA LYS A 161 51.55 13.67 25.97
C LYS A 161 50.51 12.78 26.66
N PHE A 162 50.72 12.55 27.96
CA PHE A 162 49.89 11.68 28.79
C PHE A 162 49.50 12.37 30.08
N TRP A 163 48.26 12.17 30.51
CA TRP A 163 47.85 12.45 31.89
C TRP A 163 46.74 11.50 32.31
N THR A 164 46.72 11.15 33.60
CA THR A 164 45.64 10.38 34.21
C THR A 164 44.89 11.27 35.20
N VAL A 165 43.59 11.02 35.36
CA VAL A 165 42.72 11.67 36.34
C VAL A 165 42.25 10.61 37.33
N ASN A 166 42.61 10.80 38.59
CA ASN A 166 42.33 9.86 39.67
C ASN A 166 40.84 9.58 39.85
N LYS A 167 40.54 8.40 40.42
CA LYS A 167 39.17 8.01 40.80
C LYS A 167 38.59 9.00 41.80
N GLY A 168 37.43 9.58 41.46
CA GLY A 168 36.74 10.56 42.29
C GLY A 168 37.33 11.98 42.26
N SER A 169 38.36 12.25 41.45
CA SER A 169 38.87 13.61 41.27
C SER A 169 37.80 14.50 40.62
N GLN A 170 37.42 15.59 41.31
CA GLN A 170 36.47 16.57 40.77
C GLN A 170 37.15 17.69 39.96
N THR A 171 38.48 17.81 40.04
CA THR A 171 39.21 18.80 39.25
C THR A 171 39.42 18.31 37.81
N PRO A 172 39.07 19.13 36.80
CA PRO A 172 39.52 18.91 35.44
C PRO A 172 41.04 19.01 35.42
N VAL A 173 41.71 17.92 35.03
CA VAL A 173 43.16 17.82 34.74
C VAL A 173 44.03 18.57 35.76
N ASP A 174 44.56 17.86 36.75
CA ASP A 174 45.74 18.38 37.44
C ASP A 174 46.89 18.38 36.43
N VAL A 175 47.13 19.54 35.81
CA VAL A 175 48.20 19.76 34.82
C VAL A 175 49.59 19.39 35.37
N SER A 176 49.75 19.28 36.69
CA SER A 176 51.00 18.79 37.28
C SER A 176 51.27 17.30 37.02
N ASN A 177 50.25 16.53 36.61
CA ASN A 177 50.37 15.13 36.16
C ASN A 177 50.54 14.98 34.64
N GLU A 178 50.71 16.08 33.90
CA GLU A 178 51.03 15.99 32.47
C GLU A 178 52.48 15.56 32.27
N LYS A 179 52.68 14.46 31.53
CA LYS A 179 54.00 13.96 31.17
C LYS A 179 54.14 13.89 29.66
N TYR A 180 55.24 14.45 29.17
CA TYR A 180 55.70 14.28 27.81
C TYR A 180 56.65 13.09 27.79
N ALA A 181 56.38 12.13 26.93
CA ALA A 181 57.31 11.06 26.63
C ALA A 181 57.76 11.21 25.18
N HIS A 182 59.06 11.04 24.96
CA HIS A 182 59.64 10.90 23.63
C HIS A 182 59.74 9.41 23.32
N ILE A 183 58.66 8.79 22.87
CA ILE A 183 58.62 7.36 22.58
C ILE A 183 59.11 7.18 21.14
N GLY A 184 60.44 7.25 20.98
CA GLY A 184 61.07 6.94 19.71
C GLY A 184 60.84 5.47 19.36
N TRP A 185 59.90 5.19 18.47
CA TRP A 185 59.78 3.87 17.85
C TRP A 185 60.37 3.93 16.44
N SER A 186 61.38 3.09 16.18
CA SER A 186 62.17 3.14 14.95
C SER A 186 62.21 1.83 14.17
N ASP A 187 61.60 0.75 14.67
CA ASP A 187 61.67 -0.57 14.03
C ASP A 187 60.27 -1.14 13.76
N PHE A 188 59.86 -1.05 12.49
CA PHE A 188 58.55 -1.47 12.00
C PHE A 188 58.35 -2.97 11.93
N ASP A 189 59.43 -3.75 12.05
CA ASP A 189 59.42 -5.20 11.88
C ASP A 189 59.36 -5.95 13.21
N GLN A 190 59.42 -5.25 14.35
CA GLN A 190 59.29 -5.83 15.69
C GLN A 190 57.91 -5.52 16.29
N PRO A 191 57.27 -6.49 16.98
CA PRO A 191 56.04 -6.22 17.68
C PRO A 191 56.24 -5.09 18.69
N PRO A 192 55.31 -4.13 18.75
CA PRO A 192 55.46 -2.96 19.59
C PRO A 192 55.51 -3.37 21.06
N HIS A 193 56.47 -2.79 21.79
CA HIS A 193 56.64 -3.05 23.22
C HIS A 193 55.35 -2.67 23.97
N VAL A 194 54.88 -3.60 24.80
CA VAL A 194 53.79 -3.37 25.74
C VAL A 194 54.40 -2.94 27.06
N PHE A 195 53.90 -1.82 27.59
CA PHE A 195 54.32 -1.28 28.87
C PHE A 195 53.22 -1.48 29.91
N TYR A 196 53.56 -2.00 31.09
CA TYR A 196 52.61 -2.31 32.15
C TYR A 196 52.80 -1.39 33.35
N TYR A 197 51.69 -0.91 33.90
CA TYR A 197 51.69 0.03 35.02
C TYR A 197 50.67 -0.35 36.06
N ASP A 198 51.05 -0.23 37.32
CA ASP A 198 50.10 -0.07 38.41
C ASP A 198 49.84 1.41 38.63
N THR A 199 48.63 1.78 39.04
CA THR A 199 48.40 3.12 39.59
C THR A 199 48.33 3.06 41.10
N VAL A 200 49.04 3.95 41.80
CA VAL A 200 48.79 4.14 43.25
C VAL A 200 47.41 4.73 43.54
N ASN A 201 46.76 5.33 42.52
CA ASN A 201 45.57 6.16 42.69
C ASN A 201 44.28 5.61 42.02
N GLY A 202 44.24 4.32 41.68
CA GLY A 202 42.97 3.60 41.52
C GLY A 202 42.42 3.38 40.09
N VAL A 203 43.21 3.61 39.04
CA VAL A 203 42.89 3.07 37.69
C VAL A 203 43.04 1.54 37.66
N GLY A 204 43.80 0.99 38.60
CA GLY A 204 44.22 -0.41 38.60
C GLY A 204 45.47 -0.62 37.76
N THR A 205 45.76 -1.89 37.47
CA THR A 205 46.84 -2.28 36.56
C THR A 205 46.36 -2.14 35.12
N TYR A 206 47.15 -1.51 34.27
CA TYR A 206 46.83 -1.30 32.86
C TYR A 206 48.06 -1.50 31.97
N SER A 207 47.83 -1.77 30.68
CA SER A 207 48.88 -1.89 29.68
C SER A 207 48.76 -0.82 28.59
N VAL A 208 49.89 -0.31 28.11
CA VAL A 208 49.97 0.63 26.99
C VAL A 208 50.85 0.04 25.91
N GLN A 209 50.31 -0.10 24.69
CA GLN A 209 51.05 -0.53 23.52
C GLN A 209 51.01 0.59 22.47
N PHE A 210 52.18 1.07 22.04
CA PHE A 210 52.31 2.09 21.00
C PHE A 210 52.52 1.44 19.65
N THR A 211 51.59 1.64 18.71
CA THR A 211 51.74 1.11 17.35
C THR A 211 51.76 2.27 16.36
N ALA A 212 52.74 2.26 15.45
CA ALA A 212 52.80 3.24 14.36
C ALA A 212 52.11 2.74 13.09
N THR A 213 51.81 1.44 13.03
CA THR A 213 51.19 0.79 11.89
C THR A 213 50.04 -0.08 12.35
N ASP A 214 49.06 -0.20 11.47
CA ASP A 214 47.94 -1.07 11.70
C ASP A 214 48.39 -2.53 11.84
N THR A 215 49.39 -2.97 11.08
CA THR A 215 49.93 -4.36 11.03
C THR A 215 50.11 -5.10 12.36
N HIS A 216 50.34 -4.41 13.49
CA HIS A 216 50.55 -5.05 14.80
C HIS A 216 49.37 -4.91 15.79
N THR A 217 48.59 -3.83 15.70
CA THR A 217 47.38 -3.64 16.53
C THR A 217 46.13 -4.24 15.90
N TRP A 218 46.11 -4.22 14.59
CA TRP A 218 45.03 -4.67 13.74
C TRP A 218 45.79 -5.49 12.72
N ASP A 219 45.82 -6.80 12.92
CA ASP A 219 45.89 -7.59 11.71
C ASP A 219 44.76 -7.03 10.85
N ARG A 220 45.15 -6.42 9.73
CA ARG A 220 44.26 -6.19 8.61
C ARG A 220 43.66 -7.54 8.17
N ASP A 221 44.21 -8.63 8.72
CA ASP A 221 43.69 -9.97 8.79
C ASP A 221 42.70 -10.26 9.97
N LEU A 222 41.98 -9.28 10.49
CA LEU A 222 40.54 -9.42 10.32
C LEU A 222 40.26 -8.90 8.94
N PRO A 223 40.49 -9.68 7.85
CA PRO A 223 39.57 -9.45 6.81
C PRO A 223 38.25 -9.84 7.53
N ILE A 224 37.28 -8.93 7.57
CA ILE A 224 35.98 -9.47 7.20
C ILE A 224 36.30 -9.96 5.79
N THR A 225 36.83 -11.18 5.63
CA THR A 225 37.08 -11.80 4.34
C THR A 225 35.67 -11.93 3.90
N PRO A 226 35.15 -10.96 3.13
CA PRO A 226 33.72 -10.78 3.07
C PRO A 226 33.27 -12.08 2.47
N ASN A 227 32.50 -12.86 3.26
CA ASN A 227 32.35 -14.30 3.07
C ASN A 227 32.28 -14.52 1.56
N GLU A 228 33.29 -15.17 0.99
CA GLU A 228 33.44 -15.17 -0.47
C GLU A 228 32.25 -15.87 -1.14
N ALA A 229 31.49 -16.67 -0.38
CA ALA A 229 30.25 -17.30 -0.79
C ALA A 229 29.11 -17.04 0.23
N PRO A 230 28.60 -15.79 0.34
CA PRO A 230 27.62 -15.45 1.35
C PRO A 230 26.23 -16.01 1.01
N LYS A 231 25.50 -16.49 2.01
CA LYS A 231 24.06 -16.73 1.90
C LYS A 231 23.28 -15.47 2.21
N ILE A 232 22.48 -15.00 1.26
CA ILE A 232 21.74 -13.74 1.36
C ILE A 232 20.25 -14.05 1.29
N MET A 233 19.49 -13.67 2.33
CA MET A 233 18.03 -13.72 2.29
C MET A 233 17.47 -12.31 2.12
N VAL A 234 16.64 -12.12 1.10
CA VAL A 234 15.94 -10.85 0.84
C VAL A 234 14.49 -10.96 1.30
N VAL A 235 14.17 -10.24 2.37
CA VAL A 235 12.84 -10.17 2.98
C VAL A 235 12.16 -8.90 2.49
N GLY A 236 11.02 -9.02 1.80
CA GLY A 236 10.45 -7.85 1.14
C GLY A 236 9.04 -8.01 0.62
N ASP A 237 8.52 -6.92 0.05
CA ASP A 237 7.21 -6.88 -0.57
C ASP A 237 7.30 -6.95 -2.12
N SER A 238 6.31 -6.36 -2.81
CA SER A 238 6.27 -6.26 -4.27
C SER A 238 7.51 -5.61 -4.88
N ILE A 239 8.18 -4.68 -4.20
CA ILE A 239 9.39 -4.01 -4.71
C ILE A 239 10.54 -5.01 -4.85
N SER A 240 10.65 -5.94 -3.91
CA SER A 240 11.70 -6.97 -3.89
C SER A 240 11.32 -8.23 -4.64
N HIS A 241 10.05 -8.61 -4.62
CA HIS A 241 9.57 -9.76 -5.37
C HIS A 241 9.69 -9.52 -6.88
N GLY A 242 9.34 -8.31 -7.34
CA GLY A 242 9.23 -7.96 -8.75
C GLY A 242 8.01 -8.61 -9.41
N MET A 243 7.82 -8.38 -10.70
CA MET A 243 6.78 -8.97 -11.53
C MET A 243 7.39 -9.81 -12.66
N GLN A 244 6.57 -10.62 -13.32
CA GLN A 244 6.91 -11.33 -14.55
C GLN A 244 7.78 -10.48 -15.49
N ASP A 245 8.80 -11.12 -16.04
CA ASP A 245 9.81 -10.55 -16.94
C ASP A 245 10.74 -9.50 -16.30
N ASP A 246 10.69 -9.30 -14.97
CA ASP A 246 11.63 -8.43 -14.27
C ASP A 246 13.03 -8.98 -14.17
N TRP A 247 13.98 -8.04 -14.18
CA TRP A 247 15.34 -8.32 -13.72
C TRP A 247 15.39 -8.40 -12.19
N THR A 248 14.58 -7.60 -11.48
CA THR A 248 14.61 -7.36 -10.02
C THR A 248 15.91 -6.71 -9.53
N TRP A 249 15.85 -5.95 -8.44
CA TRP A 249 17.05 -5.40 -7.82
C TRP A 249 17.91 -6.50 -7.18
N ARG A 250 17.31 -7.62 -6.78
CA ARG A 250 18.02 -8.81 -6.26
C ARG A 250 19.05 -9.32 -7.27
N TYR A 251 18.65 -9.46 -8.54
CA TYR A 251 19.58 -9.82 -9.62
C TYR A 251 20.68 -8.77 -9.80
N ARG A 252 20.36 -7.48 -9.70
CA ARG A 252 21.36 -6.40 -9.83
C ARG A 252 22.41 -6.48 -8.73
N VAL A 253 22.00 -6.71 -7.49
CA VAL A 253 22.92 -6.94 -6.36
C VAL A 253 23.75 -8.22 -6.60
N TRP A 254 23.13 -9.31 -7.03
CA TRP A 254 23.85 -10.54 -7.37
C TRP A 254 24.90 -10.33 -8.47
N THR A 255 24.56 -9.64 -9.57
CA THR A 255 25.52 -9.34 -10.64
C THR A 255 26.66 -8.44 -10.17
N TRP A 256 26.36 -7.49 -9.28
CA TRP A 256 27.37 -6.61 -8.68
C TRP A 256 28.32 -7.41 -7.78
N LEU A 257 27.80 -8.25 -6.90
CA LEU A 257 28.60 -9.15 -6.07
C LEU A 257 29.48 -10.08 -6.91
N LYS A 258 28.91 -10.72 -7.94
CA LYS A 258 29.64 -11.59 -8.86
C LYS A 258 30.76 -10.86 -9.60
N LYS A 259 30.52 -9.60 -10.02
CA LYS A 259 31.53 -8.76 -10.68
C LYS A 259 32.77 -8.53 -9.79
N TYR A 260 32.60 -8.48 -8.48
CA TYR A 260 33.67 -8.29 -7.50
C TYR A 260 34.20 -9.60 -6.89
N GLY A 261 33.87 -10.75 -7.49
CA GLY A 261 34.44 -12.05 -7.13
C GLY A 261 33.66 -12.85 -6.07
N TYR A 262 32.53 -12.33 -5.57
CA TYR A 262 31.69 -13.04 -4.60
C TYR A 262 30.79 -14.08 -5.27
N GLN A 263 30.68 -15.26 -4.67
CA GLN A 263 29.81 -16.37 -5.03
C GLN A 263 28.53 -16.36 -4.18
N ALA A 264 27.79 -15.24 -4.22
CA ALA A 264 26.59 -15.06 -3.41
C ALA A 264 25.46 -16.03 -3.79
N THR A 265 24.94 -16.73 -2.78
CA THR A 265 23.76 -17.60 -2.90
C THR A 265 22.57 -16.92 -2.26
N PHE A 266 21.54 -16.63 -3.06
CA PHE A 266 20.29 -16.05 -2.55
C PHE A 266 19.36 -17.18 -2.08
N VAL A 267 18.86 -17.07 -0.85
CA VAL A 267 18.09 -18.12 -0.16
C VAL A 267 16.76 -17.59 0.38
N GLY A 268 15.77 -18.46 0.50
CA GLY A 268 14.46 -18.14 1.07
C GLY A 268 13.35 -19.07 0.57
N PRO A 269 12.13 -18.93 1.12
CA PRO A 269 11.00 -19.82 0.87
C PRO A 269 10.39 -19.71 -0.53
N TYR A 270 10.67 -18.64 -1.27
CA TYR A 270 10.11 -18.36 -2.59
C TYR A 270 11.21 -18.28 -3.65
N THR A 271 10.84 -18.52 -4.91
CA THR A 271 11.71 -18.38 -6.09
C THR A 271 10.98 -17.62 -7.18
N GLY A 272 11.71 -17.00 -8.11
CA GLY A 272 11.10 -16.31 -9.25
C GLY A 272 10.60 -14.89 -8.93
N THR A 273 9.52 -14.50 -9.60
CA THR A 273 8.87 -13.19 -9.49
C THR A 273 7.35 -13.36 -9.34
N HIS A 274 6.60 -12.26 -9.17
CA HIS A 274 5.13 -12.33 -9.19
C HIS A 274 4.60 -12.50 -10.61
N GLY A 275 3.96 -13.63 -10.87
CA GLY A 275 3.35 -13.94 -12.18
C GLY A 275 2.09 -13.13 -12.45
N THR A 276 1.66 -13.12 -13.71
CA THR A 276 0.32 -12.62 -14.07
C THR A 276 -0.74 -13.62 -13.60
N PRO A 277 -1.78 -13.20 -12.86
CA PRO A 277 -2.93 -14.05 -12.57
C PRO A 277 -3.46 -14.74 -13.82
N GLY A 278 -3.74 -16.04 -13.69
CA GLY A 278 -4.31 -16.81 -14.79
C GLY A 278 -5.68 -16.26 -15.19
N ILE A 279 -6.07 -16.44 -16.45
CA ILE A 279 -7.33 -15.90 -16.99
C ILE A 279 -8.57 -16.26 -16.15
N VAL A 280 -8.55 -17.39 -15.44
CA VAL A 280 -9.61 -17.84 -14.54
C VAL A 280 -9.84 -16.89 -13.35
N SER A 281 -8.83 -16.11 -12.95
CA SER A 281 -9.00 -15.09 -11.90
C SER A 281 -9.89 -13.93 -12.34
N SER A 282 -10.20 -13.81 -13.63
CA SER A 282 -11.13 -12.81 -14.14
C SER A 282 -12.59 -13.24 -14.00
N GLU A 283 -12.88 -14.50 -13.65
CA GLU A 283 -14.26 -14.98 -13.57
C GLU A 283 -15.12 -14.10 -12.65
N PRO A 284 -16.35 -13.74 -13.08
CA PRO A 284 -17.22 -12.88 -12.28
C PRO A 284 -17.57 -13.55 -10.96
N MET A 285 -17.23 -12.87 -9.87
CA MET A 285 -17.58 -13.29 -8.52
C MET A 285 -18.37 -12.20 -7.80
N ALA A 286 -19.26 -12.64 -6.94
CA ALA A 286 -19.88 -11.79 -5.94
C ALA A 286 -18.82 -11.19 -5.00
N PRO A 287 -19.05 -9.98 -4.47
CA PRO A 287 -18.30 -9.51 -3.31
C PRO A 287 -18.38 -10.54 -2.18
N PRO A 288 -17.31 -10.71 -1.39
CA PRO A 288 -17.33 -11.68 -0.29
C PRO A 288 -18.42 -11.32 0.72
N LEU A 289 -19.15 -12.33 1.20
CA LEU A 289 -20.04 -12.15 2.34
C LEU A 289 -19.22 -11.87 3.62
N PRO A 290 -19.82 -11.24 4.64
CA PRO A 290 -19.13 -11.03 5.91
C PRO A 290 -18.56 -12.33 6.48
N GLY A 291 -17.25 -12.35 6.72
CA GLY A 291 -16.51 -13.52 7.21
C GLY A 291 -15.92 -14.42 6.12
N GLU A 292 -16.22 -14.17 4.84
CA GLU A 292 -15.51 -14.79 3.73
C GLU A 292 -14.23 -14.03 3.40
N GLU A 293 -13.18 -14.76 3.06
CA GLU A 293 -11.92 -14.21 2.58
C GLU A 293 -11.97 -14.01 1.06
N ALA A 294 -11.42 -12.89 0.58
CA ALA A 294 -11.25 -12.68 -0.84
C ALA A 294 -10.33 -13.76 -1.44
N LEU A 295 -10.66 -14.25 -2.64
CA LEU A 295 -9.77 -15.21 -3.31
C LEU A 295 -8.40 -14.59 -3.56
N ASN A 296 -7.36 -15.27 -3.09
CA ASN A 296 -5.98 -14.89 -3.33
C ASN A 296 -5.33 -15.89 -4.28
N PHE A 297 -5.08 -15.46 -5.51
CA PHE A 297 -4.39 -16.27 -6.51
C PHE A 297 -2.89 -16.12 -6.31
N GLN A 298 -2.22 -17.20 -5.89
CA GLN A 298 -0.76 -17.24 -5.98
C GLN A 298 -0.35 -17.33 -7.44
N THR A 299 0.60 -16.49 -7.84
CA THR A 299 1.07 -16.41 -9.22
C THR A 299 2.59 -16.48 -9.22
N ASP A 300 3.10 -17.59 -9.75
CA ASP A 300 4.54 -17.76 -9.96
C ASP A 300 4.93 -17.14 -11.29
N GLY A 301 5.93 -16.26 -11.25
CA GLY A 301 6.46 -15.54 -12.39
C GLY A 301 7.92 -15.86 -12.66
N GLY A 302 8.31 -15.69 -13.92
CA GLY A 302 9.69 -15.78 -14.37
C GLY A 302 10.41 -14.44 -14.37
N TYR A 303 11.74 -14.50 -14.39
CA TYR A 303 12.59 -13.34 -14.65
C TYR A 303 12.60 -12.96 -16.13
N ASN A 304 13.18 -11.80 -16.42
CA ASN A 304 13.53 -11.43 -17.79
C ASN A 304 14.37 -12.53 -18.48
N SER A 305 14.17 -12.76 -19.77
CA SER A 305 14.91 -13.78 -20.53
C SER A 305 16.43 -13.56 -20.57
N GLY A 306 16.91 -12.34 -20.28
CA GLY A 306 18.33 -12.03 -20.14
C GLY A 306 18.93 -12.29 -18.76
N VAL A 307 18.14 -12.67 -17.74
CA VAL A 307 18.66 -13.03 -16.42
C VAL A 307 19.42 -14.36 -16.51
N ALA A 308 20.62 -14.39 -15.94
CA ALA A 308 21.47 -15.58 -15.93
C ALA A 308 20.74 -16.77 -15.27
N SER A 309 20.80 -17.94 -15.91
CA SER A 309 20.17 -19.17 -15.41
C SER A 309 20.66 -19.57 -14.01
N GLU A 310 21.90 -19.24 -13.68
CA GLU A 310 22.50 -19.41 -12.36
C GLU A 310 21.73 -18.67 -11.25
N PHE A 311 21.17 -17.48 -11.55
CA PHE A 311 20.37 -16.71 -10.60
C PHE A 311 18.88 -17.06 -10.67
N ALA A 312 18.37 -17.50 -11.82
CA ALA A 312 16.95 -17.69 -12.06
C ALA A 312 16.26 -18.66 -11.06
N GLY A 313 17.00 -19.63 -10.51
CA GLY A 313 16.51 -20.54 -9.48
C GLY A 313 16.77 -20.11 -8.02
N SER A 314 17.24 -18.87 -7.81
CA SER A 314 17.62 -18.41 -6.48
C SER A 314 16.43 -18.10 -5.56
N GLY A 315 16.63 -18.32 -4.26
CA GLY A 315 15.59 -18.14 -3.24
C GLY A 315 15.49 -16.71 -2.70
N HIS A 316 14.34 -16.35 -2.16
CA HIS A 316 14.10 -15.11 -1.43
C HIS A 316 12.89 -15.24 -0.50
N ALA A 317 12.73 -14.30 0.43
CA ALA A 317 11.59 -14.18 1.35
C ALA A 317 10.75 -12.94 1.02
N SER A 318 10.58 -12.67 -0.28
CA SER A 318 9.82 -11.50 -0.77
C SER A 318 8.52 -11.91 -1.43
N TYR A 319 7.41 -11.23 -1.13
CA TYR A 319 6.09 -11.58 -1.67
C TYR A 319 5.23 -10.33 -1.93
N TRP A 320 4.41 -10.31 -2.99
CA TRP A 320 3.58 -9.13 -3.30
C TRP A 320 2.59 -8.85 -2.16
N GLY A 321 2.43 -7.56 -1.80
CA GLY A 321 1.54 -7.15 -0.72
C GLY A 321 1.99 -7.51 0.69
N ARG A 322 3.19 -8.08 0.87
CA ARG A 322 3.67 -8.49 2.19
C ARG A 322 3.81 -7.29 3.13
N GLN A 323 3.35 -7.46 4.36
CA GLN A 323 3.50 -6.52 5.46
C GLN A 323 4.60 -7.00 6.42
N ALA A 324 5.32 -6.09 7.09
CA ALA A 324 6.25 -6.43 8.17
C ALA A 324 5.52 -7.21 9.28
N THR A 325 4.33 -6.76 9.66
CA THR A 325 3.46 -7.41 10.66
C THR A 325 3.19 -8.88 10.32
N GLN A 326 2.99 -9.22 9.04
CA GLN A 326 2.76 -10.60 8.60
C GLN A 326 4.03 -11.46 8.61
N VAL A 327 5.21 -10.84 8.58
CA VAL A 327 6.51 -11.55 8.54
C VAL A 327 7.05 -11.83 9.93
N VAL A 328 6.70 -11.04 10.94
CA VAL A 328 7.09 -11.27 12.35
C VAL A 328 6.94 -12.74 12.78
N PRO A 329 5.80 -13.43 12.57
CA PRO A 329 5.68 -14.84 12.97
C PRO A 329 6.37 -15.84 12.03
N LEU A 330 6.83 -15.42 10.84
CA LEU A 330 7.38 -16.32 9.81
C LEU A 330 8.92 -16.30 9.77
N ILE A 331 9.53 -15.17 10.15
CA ILE A 331 10.96 -14.93 9.90
C ILE A 331 11.87 -15.89 10.66
N ASN A 332 11.50 -16.30 11.88
CA ASN A 332 12.29 -17.24 12.67
C ASN A 332 12.44 -18.57 11.93
N GLU A 333 11.32 -19.16 11.46
CA GLU A 333 11.32 -20.40 10.68
C GLU A 333 12.15 -20.27 9.39
N TRP A 334 11.99 -19.17 8.65
CA TRP A 334 12.77 -18.93 7.43
C TRP A 334 14.27 -18.85 7.72
N VAL A 335 14.69 -18.10 8.74
CA VAL A 335 16.11 -17.98 9.11
C VAL A 335 16.65 -19.33 9.59
N THR A 336 15.91 -20.07 10.42
CA THR A 336 16.29 -21.42 10.87
C THR A 336 16.48 -22.36 9.69
N GLN A 337 15.56 -22.38 8.72
CA GLN A 337 15.57 -23.28 7.58
C GLN A 337 16.69 -22.95 6.58
N PHE A 338 16.87 -21.68 6.23
CA PHE A 338 17.75 -21.26 5.13
C PHE A 338 19.15 -20.80 5.57
N GLN A 339 19.35 -20.54 6.87
CA GLN A 339 20.63 -20.14 7.48
C GLN A 339 21.35 -19.01 6.71
N PRO A 340 20.72 -17.84 6.49
CA PRO A 340 21.37 -16.73 5.81
C PRO A 340 22.52 -16.14 6.64
N ASP A 341 23.59 -15.70 5.99
CA ASP A 341 24.63 -14.88 6.61
C ASP A 341 24.19 -13.42 6.70
N TYR A 342 23.44 -12.97 5.69
CA TYR A 342 22.92 -11.61 5.56
C TYR A 342 21.40 -11.62 5.37
N LEU A 343 20.70 -10.79 6.14
CA LEU A 343 19.27 -10.54 6.00
C LEU A 343 19.03 -9.12 5.51
N LEU A 344 18.51 -8.99 4.28
CA LEU A 344 18.22 -7.72 3.64
C LEU A 344 16.72 -7.48 3.69
N ILE A 345 16.28 -6.50 4.48
CA ILE A 345 14.87 -6.23 4.76
C ILE A 345 14.43 -4.97 4.04
N LEU A 346 13.42 -5.06 3.19
CA LEU A 346 12.73 -3.93 2.57
C LEU A 346 11.22 -4.14 2.67
N LEU A 347 10.66 -3.76 3.83
CA LEU A 347 9.26 -3.93 4.21
C LEU A 347 8.73 -2.69 4.94
N GLY A 348 7.41 -2.59 5.02
CA GLY A 348 6.70 -1.56 5.77
C GLY A 348 5.79 -0.67 4.93
N PHE A 349 5.97 -0.66 3.60
CA PHE A 349 5.12 0.14 2.71
C PHE A 349 3.65 -0.30 2.79
N ASN A 350 3.38 -1.60 2.74
CA ASN A 350 2.02 -2.13 2.81
C ASN A 350 1.39 -1.95 4.20
N ASP A 351 2.19 -1.97 5.27
CA ASP A 351 1.70 -1.72 6.63
C ASP A 351 1.14 -0.29 6.75
N LEU A 352 1.88 0.70 6.23
CA LEU A 352 1.46 2.10 6.20
C LEU A 352 0.33 2.34 5.18
N GLY A 353 0.47 1.77 3.97
CA GLY A 353 -0.42 1.99 2.85
C GLY A 353 -1.83 1.44 3.05
N TRP A 354 -1.95 0.33 3.78
CA TRP A 354 -3.21 -0.37 4.05
C TRP A 354 -3.66 -0.24 5.51
N PHE A 355 -3.08 0.71 6.26
CA PHE A 355 -3.44 1.02 7.65
C PHE A 355 -3.32 -0.19 8.61
N ALA A 356 -2.50 -1.19 8.26
CA ALA A 356 -2.24 -2.31 9.16
C ALA A 356 -1.44 -1.84 10.39
N GLN A 357 -0.51 -0.90 10.18
CA GLN A 357 0.20 -0.22 11.26
C GLN A 357 0.47 1.24 10.90
N GLY A 358 0.29 2.13 11.87
CA GLY A 358 0.89 3.48 11.80
C GLY A 358 2.40 3.43 12.07
N PRO A 359 3.12 4.57 11.93
CA PRO A 359 4.57 4.63 12.11
C PRO A 359 5.09 4.07 13.44
N ASP A 360 4.38 4.31 14.55
CA ASP A 360 4.75 3.81 15.89
C ASP A 360 4.54 2.29 16.03
N GLY A 361 3.45 1.77 15.48
CA GLY A 361 3.21 0.33 15.45
C GLY A 361 4.24 -0.39 14.57
N LEU A 362 4.53 0.18 13.39
CA LEU A 362 5.43 -0.42 12.42
C LEU A 362 6.89 -0.48 12.92
N ILE A 363 7.39 0.55 13.62
CA ILE A 363 8.75 0.47 14.19
C ILE A 363 8.87 -0.65 15.23
N GLY A 364 7.81 -0.88 16.02
CA GLY A 364 7.72 -2.02 16.93
C GLY A 364 7.70 -3.37 16.20
N GLN A 365 6.92 -3.49 15.12
CA GLN A 365 6.88 -4.71 14.30
C GLN A 365 8.23 -4.99 13.62
N MET A 366 8.93 -3.96 13.16
CA MET A 366 10.27 -4.10 12.58
C MET A 366 11.29 -4.58 13.63
N GLY A 367 11.25 -4.02 14.85
CA GLY A 367 12.06 -4.49 15.96
C GLY A 367 11.78 -5.96 16.30
N ALA A 368 10.50 -6.35 16.41
CA ALA A 368 10.12 -7.74 16.66
C ALA A 368 10.58 -8.70 15.55
N LEU A 369 10.49 -8.28 14.28
CA LEU A 369 11.00 -9.05 13.14
C LEU A 369 12.52 -9.29 13.26
N ILE A 370 13.29 -8.25 13.60
CA ILE A 370 14.74 -8.32 13.79
C ILE A 370 15.11 -9.27 14.94
N GLU A 371 14.42 -9.17 16.07
CA GLU A 371 14.66 -10.03 17.22
C GLU A 371 14.30 -11.49 16.94
N ASN A 372 13.15 -11.76 16.32
CA ASN A 372 12.76 -13.12 15.91
C ASN A 372 13.76 -13.74 14.93
N ALA A 373 14.38 -12.93 14.05
CA ALA A 373 15.44 -13.38 13.14
C ALA A 373 16.73 -13.73 13.90
N ARG A 374 17.12 -12.91 14.89
CA ARG A 374 18.30 -13.14 15.74
C ARG A 374 18.15 -14.36 16.64
N GLU A 375 16.95 -14.63 17.14
CA GLU A 375 16.66 -15.86 17.90
C GLU A 375 16.93 -17.12 17.07
N ALA A 376 16.62 -17.09 15.78
CA ALA A 376 16.90 -18.20 14.87
C ALA A 376 18.39 -18.31 14.49
N LYS A 377 19.10 -17.18 14.42
CA LYS A 377 20.54 -17.13 14.10
C LYS A 377 21.20 -15.89 14.73
N ALA A 378 21.92 -16.12 15.83
CA ALA A 378 22.47 -15.05 16.68
C ALA A 378 23.60 -14.23 16.02
N ASP A 379 24.23 -14.74 14.95
CA ASP A 379 25.34 -14.08 14.24
C ASP A 379 24.91 -13.43 12.90
N LEU A 380 23.60 -13.24 12.71
CA LEU A 380 23.00 -12.71 11.48
C LEU A 380 23.40 -11.24 11.25
N LYS A 381 23.82 -10.91 10.02
CA LYS A 381 24.16 -9.53 9.63
C LYS A 381 22.94 -8.90 8.95
N LEU A 382 22.46 -7.77 9.47
CA LEU A 382 21.19 -7.19 9.04
C LEU A 382 21.37 -5.89 8.26
N LEU A 383 20.64 -5.74 7.16
CA LEU A 383 20.51 -4.51 6.39
C LEU A 383 19.04 -4.14 6.28
N VAL A 384 18.64 -3.03 6.89
CA VAL A 384 17.23 -2.63 6.95
C VAL A 384 17.01 -1.37 6.11
N GLY A 385 16.28 -1.53 5.01
CA GLY A 385 15.92 -0.45 4.09
C GLY A 385 14.79 0.42 4.62
N ASN A 386 14.88 1.72 4.35
CA ASN A 386 13.75 2.63 4.55
C ASN A 386 12.60 2.36 3.56
N VAL A 387 11.39 2.81 3.91
CA VAL A 387 10.22 2.72 3.04
C VAL A 387 10.32 3.79 1.96
N VAL A 388 10.30 3.37 0.70
CA VAL A 388 10.34 4.29 -0.45
C VAL A 388 9.00 5.00 -0.64
N GLN A 389 9.05 6.23 -1.13
CA GLN A 389 7.85 6.97 -1.52
C GLN A 389 7.29 6.43 -2.85
N ARG A 390 5.96 6.35 -2.95
CA ARG A 390 5.26 6.10 -4.22
C ARG A 390 4.95 7.41 -4.94
N LEU A 391 4.51 7.32 -6.20
CA LEU A 391 3.81 8.45 -6.85
C LEU A 391 2.64 8.90 -5.98
N PHE A 392 2.56 10.21 -5.74
CA PHE A 392 1.55 10.84 -4.89
C PHE A 392 0.14 10.44 -5.35
N ILE A 393 -0.72 10.10 -4.37
CA ILE A 393 -2.14 9.82 -4.60
C ILE A 393 -2.91 10.99 -4.01
N ASP A 394 -3.75 11.62 -4.82
CA ASP A 394 -4.62 12.70 -4.36
C ASP A 394 -5.46 12.26 -3.15
N GLY A 395 -5.50 13.10 -2.12
CA GLY A 395 -6.17 12.80 -0.86
C GLY A 395 -5.40 11.90 0.11
N ARG A 396 -4.19 11.43 -0.25
CA ARG A 396 -3.35 10.56 0.60
C ARG A 396 -2.08 11.21 1.14
N GLN A 397 -2.15 12.48 1.56
CA GLN A 397 -1.03 13.15 2.23
C GLN A 397 -0.63 12.41 3.53
N ASP A 398 -1.59 11.76 4.20
CA ASP A 398 -1.35 10.89 5.35
C ASP A 398 -0.27 9.83 5.11
N LEU A 399 -0.22 9.26 3.90
CA LEU A 399 0.74 8.21 3.55
C LEU A 399 2.15 8.78 3.38
N VAL A 400 2.28 9.97 2.80
CA VAL A 400 3.57 10.67 2.66
C VAL A 400 4.13 10.99 4.04
N ASP A 401 3.29 11.56 4.91
CA ASP A 401 3.66 11.96 6.27
C ASP A 401 4.00 10.75 7.14
N SER A 402 3.19 9.69 7.06
CA SER A 402 3.44 8.43 7.78
C SER A 402 4.73 7.75 7.34
N THR A 403 5.03 7.76 6.03
CA THR A 403 6.29 7.22 5.50
C THR A 403 7.49 8.01 6.01
N ASN A 404 7.41 9.34 6.03
CA ASN A 404 8.49 10.19 6.55
C ASN A 404 8.70 10.00 8.07
N ALA A 405 7.60 9.91 8.83
CA ALA A 405 7.63 9.66 10.27
C ALA A 405 8.26 8.30 10.59
N TYR A 406 7.86 7.24 9.88
CA TYR A 406 8.43 5.90 10.06
C TYR A 406 9.92 5.88 9.70
N ASN A 407 10.31 6.43 8.55
CA ASN A 407 11.72 6.44 8.12
C ASN A 407 12.62 7.19 9.11
N SER A 408 12.13 8.29 9.69
CA SER A 408 12.84 9.03 10.74
C SER A 408 13.04 8.18 11.99
N LYS A 409 11.99 7.45 12.43
CA LYS A 409 12.05 6.54 13.58
C LYS A 409 12.98 5.36 13.33
N LEU A 410 12.93 4.77 12.14
CA LEU A 410 13.79 3.66 11.75
C LEU A 410 15.26 4.09 11.82
N LYS A 411 15.61 5.22 11.20
CA LYS A 411 16.97 5.75 11.24
C LYS A 411 17.47 6.01 12.67
N ALA A 412 16.60 6.50 13.56
CA ALA A 412 16.93 6.74 14.95
C ALA A 412 17.06 5.46 15.80
N SER A 413 16.30 4.40 15.48
CA SER A 413 16.24 3.17 16.29
C SER A 413 17.36 2.18 15.96
N ILE A 414 17.85 2.16 14.70
CA ILE A 414 18.85 1.19 14.24
C ILE A 414 20.15 1.18 15.09
N PRO A 415 20.73 2.32 15.52
CA PRO A 415 21.89 2.32 16.41
C PRO A 415 21.65 1.57 17.73
N ASP A 416 20.46 1.71 18.32
CA ASP A 416 20.10 1.06 19.59
C ASP A 416 19.86 -0.45 19.42
N TRP A 417 19.57 -0.89 18.20
CA TRP A 417 19.42 -2.31 17.87
C TRP A 417 20.73 -2.99 17.51
N PHE A 418 21.87 -2.28 17.52
CA PHE A 418 23.16 -2.86 17.17
C PHE A 418 23.63 -3.92 18.18
N ARG A 419 24.17 -5.02 17.66
CA ARG A 419 24.86 -6.07 18.42
C ARG A 419 26.16 -6.41 17.69
N TRP A 420 27.23 -6.68 18.42
CA TRP A 420 28.53 -6.96 17.81
C TRP A 420 28.52 -8.29 17.05
N GLU A 421 27.88 -9.30 17.63
CA GLU A 421 27.66 -10.61 17.04
C GLU A 421 26.68 -10.56 15.86
N SER A 422 25.71 -9.63 15.88
CA SER A 422 24.66 -9.47 14.88
C SER A 422 24.58 -8.00 14.43
N PRO A 423 25.57 -7.52 13.65
CA PRO A 423 25.63 -6.12 13.25
C PRO A 423 24.45 -5.77 12.34
N ILE A 424 23.97 -4.55 12.47
CA ILE A 424 22.82 -4.01 11.74
C ILE A 424 23.16 -2.65 11.14
N ALA A 425 22.70 -2.42 9.91
CA ALA A 425 22.88 -1.15 9.20
C ALA A 425 21.55 -0.62 8.64
N TYR A 426 21.37 0.70 8.74
CA TYR A 426 20.29 1.42 8.09
C TYR A 426 20.65 1.65 6.62
N VAL A 427 19.76 1.29 5.71
CA VAL A 427 19.97 1.46 4.29
C VAL A 427 19.00 2.49 3.73
N ASP A 428 19.53 3.60 3.23
CA ASP A 428 18.74 4.61 2.55
C ASP A 428 18.50 4.22 1.08
N VAL A 429 17.50 3.38 0.85
CA VAL A 429 17.09 2.95 -0.50
C VAL A 429 16.50 4.12 -1.28
N ALA A 430 15.73 4.98 -0.61
CA ALA A 430 15.14 6.17 -1.21
C ALA A 430 16.21 7.16 -1.74
N ALA A 431 17.39 7.21 -1.12
CA ALA A 431 18.53 8.01 -1.57
C ALA A 431 19.63 7.22 -2.32
N GLN A 432 19.32 6.03 -2.87
CA GLN A 432 20.19 5.26 -3.78
C GLN A 432 21.35 4.45 -3.12
N HIS A 433 21.29 4.14 -1.82
CA HIS A 433 22.46 3.66 -1.06
C HIS A 433 22.53 2.15 -0.72
N PHE A 434 21.78 1.25 -1.37
CA PHE A 434 21.87 -0.18 -0.99
C PHE A 434 23.26 -0.78 -1.23
N ALA A 435 23.81 -0.59 -2.44
CA ALA A 435 25.15 -1.06 -2.78
C ALA A 435 26.24 -0.29 -1.99
N THR A 436 26.06 1.01 -1.79
CA THR A 436 26.97 1.87 -1.02
C THR A 436 27.07 1.41 0.44
N ASN A 437 25.96 1.02 1.08
CA ASN A 437 25.97 0.51 2.46
C ASN A 437 26.70 -0.82 2.61
N LEU A 438 26.61 -1.72 1.62
CA LEU A 438 27.38 -2.96 1.64
C LEU A 438 28.89 -2.66 1.63
N ALA A 439 29.33 -1.70 0.81
CA ALA A 439 30.72 -1.27 0.78
C ALA A 439 31.15 -0.59 2.10
N ASP A 440 30.40 0.42 2.53
CA ASP A 440 30.78 1.29 3.65
C ASP A 440 30.73 0.57 5.01
N ASN A 441 29.72 -0.28 5.24
CA ASN A 441 29.48 -0.88 6.57
C ASN A 441 29.95 -2.33 6.68
N PHE A 442 30.10 -3.06 5.58
CA PHE A 442 30.46 -4.48 5.59
C PHE A 442 31.72 -4.79 4.79
N GLY A 443 32.41 -3.78 4.25
CA GLY A 443 33.72 -3.94 3.63
C GLY A 443 33.72 -4.58 2.25
N PHE A 444 32.56 -4.61 1.56
CA PHE A 444 32.52 -5.05 0.17
C PHE A 444 33.34 -4.08 -0.70
N VAL A 445 34.46 -4.53 -1.27
CA VAL A 445 35.34 -3.67 -2.09
C VAL A 445 34.70 -3.46 -3.45
N ALA A 446 34.08 -2.30 -3.68
CA ALA A 446 33.37 -2.01 -4.92
C ALA A 446 33.33 -0.51 -5.24
N GLU A 447 33.18 -0.18 -6.53
CA GLU A 447 32.89 1.19 -6.99
C GLU A 447 31.46 1.60 -6.62
N PRO A 448 31.18 2.90 -6.37
CA PRO A 448 29.83 3.37 -6.10
C PRO A 448 28.86 2.99 -7.23
N TYR A 449 27.71 2.42 -6.89
CA TYR A 449 26.67 2.12 -7.86
C TYR A 449 26.11 3.42 -8.46
N GLN A 450 25.91 3.45 -9.78
CA GLN A 450 25.34 4.60 -10.49
C GLN A 450 24.03 4.16 -11.18
N ILE A 451 22.94 4.88 -10.90
CA ILE A 451 21.66 4.67 -11.60
C ILE A 451 21.79 5.30 -13.00
N PRO A 452 21.45 4.57 -14.09
CA PRO A 452 21.41 5.14 -15.43
C PRO A 452 20.48 6.36 -15.49
N VAL A 453 20.95 7.46 -16.11
CA VAL A 453 20.19 8.72 -16.24
C VAL A 453 18.92 8.54 -17.07
N SER A 454 18.94 7.58 -18.00
CA SER A 454 17.76 7.07 -18.70
C SER A 454 17.67 5.57 -18.49
N LEU A 455 16.54 5.11 -17.96
CA LEU A 455 16.18 3.69 -17.99
C LEU A 455 15.50 3.43 -19.32
N ASP A 456 16.04 2.50 -20.12
CA ASP A 456 15.35 2.05 -21.33
C ASP A 456 14.00 1.46 -20.92
N GLY A 457 12.91 2.15 -21.30
CA GLY A 457 11.56 1.65 -21.07
C GLY A 457 11.40 0.31 -21.77
N ARG A 458 10.82 -0.68 -21.08
CA ARG A 458 10.56 -1.98 -21.70
C ARG A 458 9.48 -1.80 -22.77
N PRO A 459 9.75 -2.18 -24.03
CA PRO A 459 8.77 -1.99 -25.09
C PRO A 459 7.56 -2.89 -24.85
N VAL A 460 6.37 -2.28 -24.84
CA VAL A 460 5.08 -2.98 -24.86
C VAL A 460 4.47 -2.88 -26.25
N ARG A 461 3.77 -3.94 -26.65
CA ARG A 461 3.13 -4.05 -27.97
C ARG A 461 1.62 -4.07 -27.84
N THR A 462 0.94 -3.61 -28.88
CA THR A 462 -0.52 -3.70 -29.01
C THR A 462 -0.97 -5.14 -28.86
N PRO A 463 -2.01 -5.42 -28.05
CA PRO A 463 -2.55 -6.76 -27.88
C PRO A 463 -2.92 -7.43 -29.21
N THR A 464 -2.56 -8.70 -29.36
CA THR A 464 -2.90 -9.54 -30.52
C THR A 464 -3.99 -10.54 -30.16
N THR A 465 -4.66 -11.08 -31.19
CA THR A 465 -5.73 -12.07 -31.05
C THR A 465 -6.88 -11.58 -30.16
N VAL A 466 -7.14 -10.27 -30.15
CA VAL A 466 -8.23 -9.67 -29.39
C VAL A 466 -9.56 -10.22 -29.90
N ARG A 467 -10.38 -10.73 -28.99
CA ARG A 467 -11.71 -11.27 -29.28
C ARG A 467 -12.68 -10.90 -28.17
N ALA A 468 -13.92 -10.65 -28.55
CA ALA A 468 -15.05 -10.47 -27.64
C ALA A 468 -16.03 -11.62 -27.84
N ILE A 469 -16.44 -12.26 -26.75
CA ILE A 469 -17.28 -13.45 -26.76
C ILE A 469 -18.48 -13.18 -25.84
N SER A 470 -19.68 -13.46 -26.35
CA SER A 470 -20.91 -13.34 -25.57
C SER A 470 -21.15 -14.63 -24.78
N TYR A 471 -21.35 -14.50 -23.48
CA TYR A 471 -21.61 -15.58 -22.54
C TYR A 471 -22.79 -15.24 -21.61
N PRO A 472 -23.37 -16.23 -20.91
CA PRO A 472 -24.41 -15.99 -19.92
C PRO A 472 -24.03 -14.98 -18.82
N GLU A 473 -22.75 -14.84 -18.46
CA GLU A 473 -22.29 -13.89 -17.44
C GLU A 473 -22.14 -12.45 -17.97
N GLY A 474 -22.14 -12.26 -19.30
CA GLY A 474 -21.88 -10.97 -19.94
C GLY A 474 -21.02 -11.12 -21.20
N ILE A 475 -20.22 -10.09 -21.50
CA ILE A 475 -19.26 -10.14 -22.60
C ILE A 475 -17.86 -10.35 -22.03
N PHE A 476 -17.18 -11.39 -22.50
CA PHE A 476 -15.78 -11.64 -22.17
C PHE A 476 -14.87 -11.18 -23.30
N THR A 477 -13.97 -10.25 -23.01
CA THR A 477 -12.94 -9.79 -23.95
C THR A 477 -11.60 -10.37 -23.54
N THR A 478 -10.87 -11.00 -24.47
CA THR A 478 -9.57 -11.62 -24.19
C THR A 478 -8.61 -11.48 -25.37
N TRP A 479 -7.32 -11.59 -25.09
CA TRP A 479 -6.20 -11.38 -26.01
C TRP A 479 -5.01 -12.25 -25.59
N ASP A 480 -3.91 -12.22 -26.34
CA ASP A 480 -2.70 -12.94 -25.97
C ASP A 480 -2.04 -12.33 -24.71
N ASN A 481 -1.47 -13.15 -23.82
CA ASN A 481 -0.66 -12.64 -22.71
C ASN A 481 0.64 -12.02 -23.26
N MET A 482 0.60 -10.70 -23.44
CA MET A 482 1.67 -9.93 -24.08
C MET A 482 2.94 -9.90 -23.21
N PRO A 483 4.14 -10.19 -23.78
CA PRO A 483 5.40 -10.07 -23.05
C PRO A 483 5.62 -8.67 -22.47
N ASN A 484 6.31 -8.57 -21.33
CA ASN A 484 6.63 -7.33 -20.62
C ASN A 484 5.42 -6.53 -20.10
N ASN A 485 4.20 -7.08 -20.08
CA ASN A 485 3.04 -6.32 -19.62
C ASN A 485 3.11 -6.00 -18.11
N ARG A 486 2.50 -4.87 -17.74
CA ARG A 486 2.19 -4.43 -16.35
C ARG A 486 0.69 -4.36 -16.14
N GLY A 487 -0.02 -5.27 -16.81
CA GLY A 487 -1.46 -5.21 -17.01
C GLY A 487 -1.86 -4.50 -18.28
N TYR A 488 -3.14 -4.17 -18.35
CA TYR A 488 -3.82 -3.73 -19.56
C TYR A 488 -4.80 -2.60 -19.25
N ARG A 489 -5.08 -1.77 -20.26
CA ARG A 489 -6.27 -0.94 -20.27
C ARG A 489 -7.31 -1.54 -21.19
N ILE A 490 -8.57 -1.40 -20.81
CA ILE A 490 -9.72 -1.75 -21.62
C ILE A 490 -10.69 -0.58 -21.64
N ARG A 491 -11.34 -0.38 -22.78
CA ARG A 491 -12.46 0.54 -22.91
C ARG A 491 -13.60 -0.12 -23.66
N SER A 492 -14.82 0.27 -23.31
CA SER A 492 -16.04 -0.35 -23.84
C SER A 492 -17.15 0.68 -24.01
N ARG A 493 -17.93 0.55 -25.09
CA ARG A 493 -19.11 1.36 -25.36
C ARG A 493 -20.17 0.58 -26.10
N VAL A 494 -21.42 1.02 -26.00
CA VAL A 494 -22.46 0.56 -26.91
C VAL A 494 -22.06 0.99 -28.33
N TYR A 495 -22.14 0.06 -29.28
CA TYR A 495 -21.72 0.31 -30.65
C TYR A 495 -22.46 1.52 -31.25
N GLY A 496 -21.70 2.44 -31.84
CA GLY A 496 -22.22 3.70 -32.39
C GLY A 496 -22.24 4.88 -31.42
N ALA A 497 -22.05 4.68 -30.11
CA ALA A 497 -21.91 5.78 -29.16
C ALA A 497 -20.63 6.60 -29.43
N SER A 498 -20.71 7.94 -29.30
CA SER A 498 -19.54 8.83 -29.44
C SER A 498 -18.49 8.55 -28.37
N ASP A 499 -18.93 8.43 -27.12
CA ASP A 499 -18.08 8.36 -25.95
C ASP A 499 -17.91 6.93 -25.44
N TRP A 500 -16.79 6.70 -24.76
CA TRP A 500 -16.54 5.45 -24.06
C TRP A 500 -17.36 5.40 -22.78
N TRP A 501 -18.18 4.36 -22.62
CA TRP A 501 -18.92 4.14 -21.38
C TRP A 501 -17.99 3.77 -20.23
N SER A 502 -16.94 3.00 -20.51
CA SER A 502 -15.85 2.70 -19.59
C SER A 502 -14.50 2.83 -20.28
N ASP A 503 -13.49 3.32 -19.55
CA ASP A 503 -12.07 3.34 -19.94
C ASP A 503 -11.23 3.25 -18.67
N GLY A 504 -10.53 2.14 -18.48
CA GLY A 504 -9.80 1.91 -17.24
C GLY A 504 -8.82 0.74 -17.30
N LEU A 505 -8.26 0.42 -16.13
CA LEU A 505 -7.38 -0.73 -15.97
C LEU A 505 -8.21 -2.02 -15.96
N VAL A 506 -7.67 -3.07 -16.58
CA VAL A 506 -8.19 -4.43 -16.43
C VAL A 506 -7.87 -4.92 -15.01
N TYR A 507 -8.90 -5.28 -14.26
CA TYR A 507 -8.78 -5.81 -12.90
C TYR A 507 -9.64 -7.07 -12.71
N PRO A 508 -9.08 -8.17 -12.17
CA PRO A 508 -7.65 -8.40 -11.91
C PRO A 508 -6.81 -8.30 -13.20
N SER A 509 -5.51 -8.01 -13.06
CA SER A 509 -4.63 -7.81 -14.22
C SER A 509 -4.31 -9.13 -14.94
N THR A 510 -5.21 -9.57 -15.81
CA THR A 510 -5.11 -10.78 -16.65
C THR A 510 -5.19 -10.42 -18.14
N TRP A 511 -4.97 -11.38 -19.04
CA TRP A 511 -5.20 -11.23 -20.50
C TRP A 511 -6.67 -11.45 -20.93
N GLY A 512 -7.59 -11.15 -20.02
CA GLY A 512 -9.02 -11.18 -20.26
C GLY A 512 -9.78 -10.38 -19.20
N SER A 513 -10.91 -9.78 -19.61
CA SER A 513 -11.76 -8.93 -18.79
C SER A 513 -13.23 -9.17 -19.13
N TRP A 514 -14.07 -9.13 -18.10
CA TRP A 514 -15.51 -9.21 -18.23
C TRP A 514 -16.17 -7.84 -18.25
N LEU A 515 -17.19 -7.72 -19.10
CA LEU A 515 -18.17 -6.65 -19.10
C LEU A 515 -19.54 -7.27 -18.80
N SER A 516 -19.95 -7.24 -17.54
CA SER A 516 -21.18 -7.89 -17.04
C SER A 516 -22.40 -6.97 -17.03
N TRP A 517 -22.20 -5.64 -17.00
CA TRP A 517 -23.27 -4.64 -16.94
C TRP A 517 -23.79 -4.30 -18.34
N VAL A 518 -24.36 -5.29 -19.00
CA VAL A 518 -24.89 -5.22 -20.37
C VAL A 518 -26.34 -5.70 -20.41
N LEU A 519 -27.11 -5.25 -21.41
CA LEU A 519 -28.48 -5.70 -21.62
C LEU A 519 -28.57 -6.64 -22.84
N PRO A 520 -29.50 -7.62 -22.82
CA PRO A 520 -29.73 -8.51 -23.96
C PRO A 520 -29.99 -7.73 -25.27
N GLY A 521 -29.33 -8.14 -26.34
CA GLY A 521 -29.46 -7.56 -27.68
C GLY A 521 -28.59 -6.32 -27.94
N GLN A 522 -27.90 -5.77 -26.93
CA GLN A 522 -26.98 -4.65 -27.16
C GLN A 522 -25.70 -5.13 -27.86
N THR A 523 -25.32 -4.47 -28.95
CA THR A 523 -23.99 -4.63 -29.53
C THR A 523 -23.00 -3.72 -28.80
N TRP A 524 -21.92 -4.28 -28.29
CA TRP A 524 -20.85 -3.56 -27.62
C TRP A 524 -19.56 -3.61 -28.43
N GLU A 525 -18.81 -2.52 -28.34
CA GLU A 525 -17.50 -2.34 -28.93
C GLU A 525 -16.45 -2.25 -27.81
N MET A 526 -15.36 -3.01 -27.96
CA MET A 526 -14.25 -3.04 -27.02
C MET A 526 -12.91 -2.83 -27.73
N GLN A 527 -11.99 -2.20 -27.02
CA GLN A 527 -10.58 -2.07 -27.41
C GLN A 527 -9.69 -2.27 -26.19
N VAL A 528 -8.47 -2.79 -26.43
CA VAL A 528 -7.52 -3.12 -25.37
C VAL A 528 -6.13 -2.56 -25.72
N ALA A 529 -5.41 -2.09 -24.72
CA ALA A 529 -4.01 -1.67 -24.85
C ALA A 529 -3.15 -2.30 -23.75
N THR A 530 -1.90 -2.61 -24.05
CA THR A 530 -0.93 -3.13 -23.08
C THR A 530 -0.34 -1.99 -22.28
N ARG A 531 -0.31 -2.12 -20.96
CA ARG A 531 0.40 -1.19 -20.07
C ARG A 531 1.83 -1.68 -19.86
N GLY A 532 2.78 -0.75 -19.91
CA GLY A 532 4.18 -0.97 -19.58
C GLY A 532 4.56 -0.34 -18.25
N ASP A 533 5.85 -0.05 -18.09
CA ASP A 533 6.37 0.64 -16.91
C ASP A 533 5.92 2.12 -16.90
N GLY A 534 5.61 2.67 -15.72
CA GLY A 534 5.12 4.05 -15.58
C GLY A 534 3.82 4.28 -16.34
N ASP A 535 3.75 5.36 -17.13
CA ASP A 535 2.59 5.71 -17.94
C ASP A 535 2.65 5.17 -19.38
N THR A 536 3.60 4.27 -19.65
CA THR A 536 3.75 3.65 -20.98
C THR A 536 2.51 2.82 -21.31
N ILE A 537 1.90 3.10 -22.46
CA ILE A 537 0.75 2.36 -22.99
C ILE A 537 1.02 2.12 -24.49
N SER A 538 0.72 0.92 -24.99
CA SER A 538 0.78 0.63 -26.43
C SER A 538 -0.31 1.38 -27.21
N ASP A 539 -0.32 1.27 -28.54
CA ASP A 539 -1.54 1.62 -29.29
C ASP A 539 -2.71 0.73 -28.84
N TRP A 540 -3.93 1.24 -29.01
CA TRP A 540 -5.15 0.46 -28.84
C TRP A 540 -5.26 -0.59 -29.95
N SER A 541 -5.80 -1.76 -29.62
CA SER A 541 -6.19 -2.76 -30.60
C SER A 541 -7.24 -2.22 -31.56
N GLY A 542 -7.42 -2.90 -32.70
CA GLY A 542 -8.63 -2.74 -33.49
C GLY A 542 -9.88 -3.05 -32.65
N SER A 543 -11.00 -2.46 -33.05
CA SER A 543 -12.29 -2.69 -32.40
C SER A 543 -12.76 -4.12 -32.58
N VAL A 544 -13.22 -4.74 -31.49
CA VAL A 544 -13.94 -6.02 -31.51
C VAL A 544 -15.36 -5.80 -31.03
N LEU A 545 -16.31 -6.51 -31.64
CA LEU A 545 -17.74 -6.36 -31.35
C LEU A 545 -18.30 -7.66 -30.78
N ALA A 546 -19.24 -7.55 -29.86
CA ALA A 546 -20.06 -8.68 -29.42
C ALA A 546 -21.49 -8.22 -29.08
N ILE A 547 -22.47 -9.09 -29.36
CA ILE A 547 -23.87 -8.86 -28.99
C ILE A 547 -24.11 -9.51 -27.63
N ALA A 548 -24.43 -8.70 -26.62
CA ALA A 548 -24.71 -9.15 -25.27
C ALA A 548 -25.98 -10.01 -25.24
N ASN A 549 -25.92 -11.16 -24.56
CA ASN A 549 -27.10 -11.95 -24.22
C ASN A 549 -26.93 -12.59 -22.83
N PRO A 550 -26.80 -11.77 -21.77
CA PRO A 550 -26.56 -12.28 -20.42
C PRO A 550 -27.79 -13.02 -19.87
N ALA A 551 -27.53 -14.02 -19.05
CA ALA A 551 -28.51 -14.72 -18.20
C ALA A 551 -28.35 -14.35 -16.71
N THR A 552 -27.71 -13.21 -16.42
CA THR A 552 -27.62 -12.65 -15.07
C THR A 552 -28.99 -12.17 -14.56
N ALA A 553 -29.13 -12.05 -13.24
CA ALA A 553 -30.36 -11.54 -12.64
C ALA A 553 -30.50 -10.02 -12.80
N PRO A 554 -31.73 -9.49 -12.93
CA PRO A 554 -31.95 -8.06 -12.93
C PRO A 554 -31.63 -7.45 -11.56
N ALA A 555 -31.53 -6.12 -11.53
CA ALA A 555 -31.56 -5.37 -10.29
C ALA A 555 -32.82 -5.66 -9.46
N PRO A 556 -32.73 -5.63 -8.11
CA PRO A 556 -33.91 -5.59 -7.27
C PRO A 556 -34.79 -4.37 -7.56
N SER A 557 -36.08 -4.49 -7.25
CA SER A 557 -37.04 -3.39 -7.41
C SER A 557 -37.33 -2.71 -6.08
N SER A 558 -37.86 -1.48 -6.13
CA SER A 558 -38.22 -0.69 -4.93
C SER A 558 -37.05 -0.53 -3.96
N ILE A 559 -35.87 -0.21 -4.49
CA ILE A 559 -34.67 0.06 -3.68
C ILE A 559 -34.87 1.37 -2.93
N VAL A 560 -34.76 1.32 -1.62
CA VAL A 560 -34.92 2.45 -0.71
C VAL A 560 -33.68 2.58 0.16
N ASP A 561 -33.20 3.80 0.31
CA ASP A 561 -32.09 4.20 1.17
C ASP A 561 -32.60 5.17 2.25
N LEU A 562 -32.91 4.63 3.42
CA LEU A 562 -33.44 5.38 4.56
C LEU A 562 -32.30 5.85 5.47
N PRO A 563 -32.09 7.17 5.66
CA PRO A 563 -31.14 7.67 6.65
C PRO A 563 -31.46 7.20 8.07
N VAL A 564 -30.43 6.74 8.79
CA VAL A 564 -30.50 6.33 10.19
C VAL A 564 -29.41 7.06 10.97
N GLY A 565 -29.80 7.87 11.95
CA GLY A 565 -28.85 8.68 12.70
C GLY A 565 -28.12 9.71 11.83
N SER A 566 -26.87 10.01 12.18
CA SER A 566 -26.05 11.02 11.49
C SER A 566 -25.03 10.45 10.51
N ASP A 567 -24.81 9.13 10.50
CA ASP A 567 -23.68 8.48 9.82
C ASP A 567 -24.04 7.14 9.14
N SER A 568 -25.33 6.78 9.07
CA SER A 568 -25.76 5.46 8.60
C SER A 568 -26.95 5.54 7.64
N LEU A 569 -27.08 4.52 6.79
CA LEU A 569 -28.17 4.30 5.84
C LEU A 569 -28.69 2.86 5.99
N GLN A 570 -29.99 2.72 6.21
CA GLN A 570 -30.69 1.45 6.06
C GLN A 570 -31.16 1.33 4.61
N VAL A 571 -30.56 0.42 3.85
CA VAL A 571 -30.94 0.12 2.48
C VAL A 571 -31.82 -1.13 2.46
N TYR A 572 -32.94 -1.13 1.73
CA TYR A 572 -33.79 -2.29 1.56
C TYR A 572 -34.49 -2.30 0.21
N TRP A 573 -34.89 -3.49 -0.25
CA TRP A 573 -35.46 -3.68 -1.57
C TRP A 573 -36.44 -4.85 -1.61
N THR A 574 -37.18 -4.98 -2.71
CA THR A 574 -38.00 -6.16 -2.99
C THR A 574 -37.14 -7.26 -3.59
N ALA A 575 -37.24 -8.48 -3.03
CA ALA A 575 -36.50 -9.65 -3.50
C ALA A 575 -36.74 -9.91 -5.00
N VAL A 576 -35.67 -10.31 -5.69
CA VAL A 576 -35.74 -10.82 -7.06
C VAL A 576 -36.25 -12.27 -7.05
N SER A 577 -37.16 -12.61 -7.95
CA SER A 577 -37.72 -13.96 -8.10
C SER A 577 -37.33 -14.58 -9.44
N GLY A 578 -37.30 -15.92 -9.54
CA GLY A 578 -37.05 -16.64 -10.79
C GLY A 578 -35.57 -16.95 -11.08
N TYR A 579 -34.68 -16.66 -10.13
CA TYR A 579 -33.23 -16.91 -10.24
C TYR A 579 -32.72 -17.71 -9.03
N ASN A 580 -31.65 -18.47 -9.22
CA ASN A 580 -30.91 -19.09 -8.13
C ASN A 580 -29.96 -18.06 -7.51
N ILE A 581 -30.47 -17.24 -6.60
CA ILE A 581 -29.73 -16.11 -6.02
C ILE A 581 -28.65 -16.62 -5.06
N HIS A 582 -27.44 -16.10 -5.22
CA HIS A 582 -26.34 -16.28 -4.29
C HIS A 582 -26.41 -15.25 -3.16
N CYS A 583 -26.41 -13.96 -3.54
CA CYS A 583 -26.49 -12.82 -2.63
C CYS A 583 -26.93 -11.55 -3.39
N TYR A 584 -27.13 -10.47 -2.65
CA TYR A 584 -27.21 -9.11 -3.17
C TYR A 584 -25.92 -8.38 -2.86
N GLY A 585 -25.46 -7.53 -3.78
CA GLY A 585 -24.34 -6.61 -3.55
C GLY A 585 -24.83 -5.17 -3.53
N VAL A 586 -24.62 -4.48 -2.41
CA VAL A 586 -24.92 -3.06 -2.24
C VAL A 586 -23.68 -2.25 -2.60
N LEU A 587 -23.78 -1.47 -3.67
CA LEU A 587 -22.72 -0.60 -4.17
C LEU A 587 -22.88 0.79 -3.56
N VAL A 588 -21.80 1.33 -3.00
CA VAL A 588 -21.80 2.60 -2.25
C VAL A 588 -20.67 3.46 -2.77
N TRP A 589 -21.00 4.67 -3.23
CA TRP A 589 -20.02 5.62 -3.74
C TRP A 589 -20.11 6.97 -3.07
N ASP A 590 -19.06 7.38 -2.35
CA ASP A 590 -18.90 8.76 -1.87
C ASP A 590 -18.61 9.66 -3.07
N ARG A 591 -19.59 10.46 -3.48
CA ARG A 591 -19.47 11.34 -4.65
C ARG A 591 -18.75 12.64 -4.34
N ASP A 592 -18.62 12.99 -3.05
CA ASP A 592 -18.07 14.27 -2.61
C ASP A 592 -16.58 14.15 -2.23
N THR A 593 -16.10 12.96 -1.90
CA THR A 593 -14.66 12.70 -1.70
C THR A 593 -13.98 12.45 -3.06
N PRO A 594 -13.09 13.35 -3.55
CA PRO A 594 -12.35 13.10 -4.78
C PRO A 594 -11.51 11.83 -4.68
N GLY A 595 -11.54 11.00 -5.72
CA GLY A 595 -10.80 9.73 -5.73
C GLY A 595 -11.39 8.63 -4.86
N ALA A 596 -12.59 8.80 -4.30
CA ALA A 596 -13.26 7.73 -3.56
C ALA A 596 -13.55 6.52 -4.46
N PHE A 597 -13.28 5.34 -3.91
CA PHE A 597 -13.55 4.07 -4.55
C PHE A 597 -15.03 3.68 -4.37
N LEU A 598 -15.58 3.01 -5.38
CA LEU A 598 -16.88 2.35 -5.28
C LEU A 598 -16.75 1.13 -4.35
N GLY A 599 -17.41 1.17 -3.20
CA GLY A 599 -17.50 0.03 -2.29
C GLY A 599 -18.60 -0.94 -2.72
N ALA A 600 -18.42 -2.24 -2.46
CA ALA A 600 -19.41 -3.27 -2.73
C ALA A 600 -19.53 -4.21 -1.52
N TYR A 601 -20.72 -4.31 -0.94
CA TYR A 601 -20.99 -5.08 0.28
C TYR A 601 -22.03 -6.16 0.00
N ALA A 602 -21.72 -7.42 0.30
CA ALA A 602 -22.65 -8.52 0.05
C ALA A 602 -23.55 -8.81 1.26
N THR A 603 -24.79 -9.18 0.99
CA THR A 603 -25.74 -9.72 1.99
C THR A 603 -26.66 -10.75 1.34
N GLN A 604 -27.14 -11.71 2.12
CA GLN A 604 -28.20 -12.64 1.70
C GLN A 604 -29.60 -12.17 2.14
N ASP A 605 -29.68 -11.09 2.93
CA ASP A 605 -30.94 -10.45 3.30
C ASP A 605 -31.39 -9.47 2.19
N VAL A 606 -32.63 -9.02 2.24
CA VAL A 606 -33.21 -8.00 1.33
C VAL A 606 -33.06 -6.57 1.87
N GLN A 607 -32.17 -6.42 2.84
CA GLN A 607 -31.82 -5.16 3.48
C GLN A 607 -30.39 -5.20 4.02
N MET A 608 -29.81 -4.02 4.24
CA MET A 608 -28.49 -3.85 4.83
C MET A 608 -28.40 -2.50 5.55
N LEU A 609 -27.84 -2.50 6.75
CA LEU A 609 -27.39 -1.26 7.42
C LEU A 609 -25.95 -0.96 6.99
N ILE A 610 -25.75 0.19 6.37
CA ILE A 610 -24.43 0.74 6.05
C ILE A 610 -24.14 1.82 7.08
N SER A 611 -23.05 1.68 7.84
CA SER A 611 -22.66 2.63 8.90
C SER A 611 -21.28 3.21 8.66
N GLY A 612 -20.93 4.26 9.41
CA GLY A 612 -19.61 4.92 9.32
C GLY A 612 -19.46 5.81 8.09
N LEU A 613 -20.58 6.24 7.50
CA LEU A 613 -20.59 7.20 6.39
C LEU A 613 -20.32 8.61 6.91
N LYS A 614 -19.68 9.44 6.09
CA LYS A 614 -19.35 10.82 6.47
C LYS A 614 -20.62 11.67 6.48
N THR A 615 -20.97 12.23 7.64
CA THR A 615 -22.07 13.20 7.75
C THR A 615 -21.85 14.37 6.81
N GLY A 616 -22.90 14.77 6.08
CA GLY A 616 -22.91 15.87 5.13
C GLY A 616 -22.45 15.51 3.72
N HIS A 617 -21.88 14.31 3.50
CA HIS A 617 -21.45 13.85 2.19
C HIS A 617 -22.62 13.25 1.39
N ARG A 618 -22.55 13.41 0.07
CA ARG A 618 -23.42 12.77 -0.92
C ARG A 618 -22.91 11.40 -1.30
N TYR A 619 -23.81 10.43 -1.25
CA TYR A 619 -23.58 9.06 -1.68
C TYR A 619 -24.54 8.67 -2.81
N GLY A 620 -24.02 7.94 -3.79
CA GLY A 620 -24.82 7.14 -4.69
C GLY A 620 -24.92 5.70 -4.17
N ILE A 621 -26.12 5.12 -4.23
CA ILE A 621 -26.41 3.77 -3.76
C ILE A 621 -27.02 2.96 -4.91
N TRP A 622 -26.50 1.76 -5.14
CA TRP A 622 -27.08 0.80 -6.09
C TRP A 622 -27.12 -0.60 -5.47
N VAL A 623 -28.01 -1.45 -5.97
CA VAL A 623 -28.08 -2.86 -5.56
C VAL A 623 -28.07 -3.76 -6.79
N ALA A 624 -27.16 -4.73 -6.80
CA ALA A 624 -27.05 -5.76 -7.82
C ALA A 624 -27.44 -7.13 -7.25
N THR A 625 -28.03 -7.98 -8.09
CA THR A 625 -28.35 -9.36 -7.75
C THR A 625 -27.28 -10.28 -8.33
N TYR A 626 -26.66 -11.09 -7.47
CA TYR A 626 -25.68 -12.10 -7.86
C TYR A 626 -26.31 -13.48 -7.81
N ILE A 627 -26.11 -14.28 -8.86
CA ILE A 627 -26.71 -15.62 -8.98
C ILE A 627 -25.64 -16.70 -8.90
N ASN A 628 -26.03 -17.91 -8.52
CA ASN A 628 -25.21 -19.09 -8.72
C ASN A 628 -25.36 -19.57 -10.17
N LEU A 629 -24.27 -19.51 -10.95
CA LEU A 629 -24.21 -20.09 -12.29
C LEU A 629 -23.21 -21.25 -12.29
N ASN A 630 -23.65 -22.43 -12.71
CA ASN A 630 -22.82 -23.63 -12.72
C ASN A 630 -23.08 -24.47 -13.99
N PRO A 631 -22.05 -24.76 -14.79
CA PRO A 631 -20.67 -24.27 -14.67
C PRO A 631 -20.56 -22.80 -15.12
N GLY A 632 -19.44 -22.15 -14.79
CA GLY A 632 -19.01 -20.92 -15.43
C GLY A 632 -18.64 -21.13 -16.89
N SER A 633 -18.50 -20.04 -17.63
CA SER A 633 -18.18 -20.07 -19.06
C SER A 633 -16.69 -20.28 -19.34
N LEU A 634 -15.80 -19.84 -18.43
CA LEU A 634 -14.35 -20.04 -18.58
C LEU A 634 -13.86 -21.29 -17.85
N THR A 635 -14.45 -21.60 -16.70
CA THR A 635 -14.12 -22.78 -15.91
C THR A 635 -15.29 -23.76 -15.82
N SER A 636 -15.00 -25.01 -15.54
CA SER A 636 -16.04 -25.99 -15.18
C SER A 636 -16.54 -25.85 -13.73
N PHE A 637 -16.15 -24.79 -13.01
CA PHE A 637 -16.54 -24.53 -11.63
C PHE A 637 -17.72 -23.56 -11.58
N ALA A 638 -18.42 -23.50 -10.45
CA ALA A 638 -19.50 -22.54 -10.26
C ALA A 638 -18.95 -21.12 -10.12
N VAL A 639 -19.62 -20.16 -10.75
CA VAL A 639 -19.31 -18.72 -10.70
C VAL A 639 -20.52 -17.96 -10.15
N THR A 640 -20.29 -16.74 -9.68
CA THR A 640 -21.33 -15.90 -9.07
C THR A 640 -21.45 -14.54 -9.76
N PRO A 641 -21.96 -14.48 -11.01
CA PRO A 641 -22.04 -13.25 -11.77
C PRO A 641 -23.17 -12.33 -11.25
N GLY A 642 -22.88 -11.03 -11.21
CA GLY A 642 -23.84 -9.97 -10.91
C GLY A 642 -24.38 -9.32 -12.18
N GLY A 643 -25.69 -9.08 -12.23
CA GLY A 643 -26.31 -8.31 -13.30
C GLY A 643 -26.17 -6.79 -13.13
N LEU A 644 -26.81 -6.04 -14.04
CA LEU A 644 -26.82 -4.57 -13.99
C LEU A 644 -27.43 -4.08 -12.65
N PRO A 645 -26.73 -3.24 -11.86
CA PRO A 645 -27.23 -2.73 -10.60
C PRO A 645 -28.39 -1.74 -10.79
N GLY A 646 -29.35 -1.75 -9.86
CA GLY A 646 -30.45 -0.79 -9.81
C GLY A 646 -30.11 0.37 -8.87
N PRO A 647 -30.37 1.63 -9.25
CA PRO A 647 -30.12 2.78 -8.39
C PRO A 647 -31.19 2.93 -7.30
N ALA A 648 -30.76 3.35 -6.11
CA ALA A 648 -31.61 4.11 -5.20
C ALA A 648 -31.56 5.61 -5.58
N ASN A 649 -32.21 6.47 -4.79
CA ASN A 649 -31.95 7.89 -4.88
C ASN A 649 -30.52 8.20 -4.39
N ASP A 650 -29.93 9.31 -4.84
CA ASP A 650 -28.75 9.85 -4.17
C ASP A 650 -29.16 10.36 -2.77
N VAL A 651 -28.22 10.34 -1.82
CA VAL A 651 -28.46 10.75 -0.42
C VAL A 651 -27.31 11.57 0.16
N ILE A 652 -27.64 12.63 0.88
CA ILE A 652 -26.75 13.42 1.72
C ILE A 652 -26.95 12.96 3.17
N VAL A 653 -25.93 12.27 3.71
CA VAL A 653 -25.99 11.64 5.03
C VAL A 653 -26.17 12.71 6.12
N GLY A 654 -27.16 12.54 7.00
CA GLY A 654 -27.50 13.53 8.03
C GLY A 654 -28.21 14.81 7.53
N GLY A 655 -28.54 14.90 6.24
CA GLY A 655 -29.20 16.09 5.65
C GLY A 655 -30.68 16.27 6.04
N GLY A 656 -31.35 15.21 6.51
CA GLY A 656 -32.76 15.23 6.88
C GLY A 656 -33.71 15.40 5.68
N VAL A 657 -34.95 15.83 5.95
CA VAL A 657 -35.98 16.07 4.92
C VAL A 657 -35.75 17.44 4.27
N PRO A 658 -35.50 17.52 2.96
CA PRO A 658 -35.32 18.80 2.27
C PRO A 658 -36.64 19.56 2.12
N ALA A 659 -36.57 20.88 1.94
CA ALA A 659 -37.73 21.70 1.59
C ALA A 659 -38.11 21.54 0.09
N PRO A 660 -39.32 21.91 -0.35
CA PRO A 660 -39.56 22.11 -1.79
C PRO A 660 -38.71 23.25 -2.36
N PRO A 661 -38.44 23.24 -3.68
CA PRO A 661 -37.90 24.41 -4.37
C PRO A 661 -38.78 25.64 -4.15
N SER A 662 -38.16 26.79 -3.89
CA SER A 662 -38.87 28.05 -3.61
C SER A 662 -39.62 28.60 -4.81
N SER A 663 -39.21 28.23 -6.02
CA SER A 663 -39.86 28.57 -7.28
C SER A 663 -39.51 27.55 -8.35
N VAL A 664 -40.43 27.32 -9.30
CA VAL A 664 -40.16 26.61 -10.55
C VAL A 664 -40.52 27.53 -11.71
N THR A 665 -39.58 27.69 -12.63
CA THR A 665 -39.76 28.45 -13.88
C THR A 665 -39.61 27.53 -15.08
N TYR A 666 -39.99 28.02 -16.26
CA TYR A 666 -39.83 27.29 -17.52
C TYR A 666 -39.38 28.20 -18.65
N THR A 667 -38.66 27.62 -19.61
CA THR A 667 -38.30 28.24 -20.89
C THR A 667 -38.79 27.33 -22.01
N PRO A 668 -39.76 27.76 -22.84
CA PRO A 668 -40.16 27.02 -24.02
C PRO A 668 -39.00 26.91 -25.01
N ILE A 669 -38.73 25.70 -25.51
CA ILE A 669 -37.83 25.46 -26.64
C ILE A 669 -38.67 25.52 -27.93
N ASP A 670 -39.82 24.85 -27.91
CA ASP A 670 -40.82 24.87 -28.96
C ASP A 670 -42.23 24.63 -28.35
N GLY A 671 -43.25 24.40 -29.19
CA GLY A 671 -44.63 24.20 -28.73
C GLY A 671 -44.86 22.94 -27.90
N THR A 672 -43.97 21.96 -27.95
CA THR A 672 -44.09 20.64 -27.30
C THR A 672 -42.85 20.26 -26.47
N THR A 673 -41.91 21.19 -26.32
CA THR A 673 -40.67 21.01 -25.56
C THR A 673 -40.38 22.24 -24.71
N LEU A 674 -40.05 22.04 -23.44
CA LEU A 674 -39.60 23.09 -22.54
C LEU A 674 -38.42 22.63 -21.68
N THR A 675 -37.76 23.59 -21.05
CA THR A 675 -36.83 23.33 -19.94
C THR A 675 -37.42 23.92 -18.67
N LEU A 676 -37.56 23.09 -17.64
CA LEU A 676 -37.86 23.54 -16.28
C LEU A 676 -36.57 23.96 -15.57
N SER A 677 -36.66 24.93 -14.67
CA SER A 677 -35.54 25.38 -13.84
C SER A 677 -36.02 25.82 -12.45
N TRP A 678 -35.19 25.60 -11.44
CA TRP A 678 -35.50 25.95 -10.05
C TRP A 678 -34.22 26.25 -9.26
N PRO A 679 -34.29 27.00 -8.15
CA PRO A 679 -33.13 27.21 -7.29
C PRO A 679 -32.69 25.91 -6.59
N ALA A 680 -31.39 25.80 -6.31
CA ALA A 680 -30.87 24.71 -5.48
C ALA A 680 -31.47 24.77 -4.05
N VAL A 681 -31.82 23.62 -3.50
CA VAL A 681 -32.36 23.49 -2.14
C VAL A 681 -31.31 22.88 -1.23
N ALA A 682 -31.11 23.48 -0.05
CA ALA A 682 -30.20 22.95 0.96
C ALA A 682 -30.59 21.52 1.37
N ASN A 683 -29.59 20.64 1.49
CA ASN A 683 -29.74 19.21 1.81
C ASN A 683 -30.56 18.39 0.80
N ALA A 684 -30.93 18.94 -0.37
CA ALA A 684 -31.51 18.15 -1.44
C ALA A 684 -30.41 17.39 -2.18
N ALA A 685 -30.44 16.06 -2.10
CA ALA A 685 -29.60 15.20 -2.91
C ALA A 685 -30.04 15.22 -4.38
N GLY A 686 -31.34 15.39 -4.64
CA GLY A 686 -31.85 15.64 -5.98
C GLY A 686 -33.30 16.08 -5.99
N TYR A 687 -33.91 16.03 -7.17
CA TYR A 687 -35.26 16.53 -7.43
C TYR A 687 -36.09 15.52 -8.22
N THR A 688 -37.36 15.40 -7.86
CA THR A 688 -38.36 14.59 -8.55
C THR A 688 -39.27 15.50 -9.35
N ILE A 689 -39.49 15.19 -10.62
CA ILE A 689 -40.35 15.95 -11.51
C ILE A 689 -41.69 15.26 -11.62
N TYR A 690 -42.76 16.00 -11.31
CA TYR A 690 -44.13 15.55 -11.40
C TYR A 690 -44.87 16.27 -12.53
N MET A 691 -45.70 15.54 -13.26
CA MET A 691 -46.53 16.07 -14.34
C MET A 691 -47.97 15.58 -14.20
N LYS A 692 -48.93 16.44 -14.55
CA LYS A 692 -50.31 16.03 -14.82
C LYS A 692 -50.89 16.82 -15.98
N SER A 693 -51.97 16.30 -16.58
CA SER A 693 -52.78 17.09 -17.50
C SER A 693 -53.57 18.16 -16.74
N VAL A 694 -53.66 19.36 -17.31
CA VAL A 694 -54.51 20.44 -16.76
C VAL A 694 -56.00 20.14 -16.93
N SER A 695 -56.38 19.29 -17.90
CA SER A 695 -57.78 18.87 -18.10
C SER A 695 -58.28 17.89 -17.04
N GLY A 696 -57.38 17.30 -16.25
CA GLY A 696 -57.70 16.37 -15.17
C GLY A 696 -56.62 15.29 -14.97
N GLY A 697 -56.72 14.56 -13.86
CA GLY A 697 -55.79 13.50 -13.47
C GLY A 697 -54.90 13.86 -12.27
N SER A 698 -54.20 12.85 -11.77
CA SER A 698 -53.25 12.96 -10.66
C SER A 698 -51.84 13.24 -11.18
N PHE A 699 -51.01 13.86 -10.36
CA PHE A 699 -49.59 13.99 -10.64
C PHE A 699 -48.93 12.60 -10.73
N GLN A 700 -48.10 12.43 -11.76
CA GLN A 700 -47.25 11.26 -11.96
C GLN A 700 -45.79 11.70 -11.96
N VAL A 701 -44.90 10.85 -11.42
CA VAL A 701 -43.46 11.06 -11.55
C VAL A 701 -43.07 10.79 -12.99
N ILE A 702 -42.42 11.76 -13.63
CA ILE A 702 -41.92 11.64 -15.01
C ILE A 702 -40.39 11.54 -15.08
N GLY A 703 -39.71 11.75 -13.96
CA GLY A 703 -38.27 11.62 -13.87
C GLY A 703 -37.70 12.18 -12.58
N SER A 704 -36.38 12.03 -12.44
CA SER A 704 -35.60 12.65 -11.37
C SER A 704 -34.28 13.15 -11.93
N THR A 705 -33.66 14.10 -11.24
CA THR A 705 -32.36 14.66 -11.62
C THR A 705 -31.66 15.23 -10.39
N THR A 706 -30.33 15.22 -10.40
CA THR A 706 -29.51 15.94 -9.40
C THR A 706 -29.25 17.39 -9.81
N ALA A 707 -29.56 17.75 -11.06
CA ALA A 707 -29.42 19.10 -11.58
C ALA A 707 -30.59 20.01 -11.12
N THR A 708 -30.40 21.31 -11.29
CA THR A 708 -31.42 22.34 -10.99
C THR A 708 -32.24 22.74 -12.22
N SER A 709 -32.21 21.92 -13.26
CA SER A 709 -32.96 22.10 -14.50
C SER A 709 -33.22 20.76 -15.17
N GLN A 710 -34.33 20.66 -15.92
CA GLN A 710 -34.69 19.46 -16.67
C GLN A 710 -35.41 19.81 -17.97
N GLY A 711 -34.91 19.28 -19.09
CA GLY A 711 -35.61 19.33 -20.38
C GLY A 711 -36.73 18.29 -20.42
N ILE A 712 -37.89 18.68 -20.96
CA ILE A 712 -39.07 17.82 -21.14
C ILE A 712 -39.60 18.04 -22.54
N ALA A 713 -39.68 16.96 -23.32
CA ALA A 713 -40.12 16.95 -24.72
C ALA A 713 -41.39 16.10 -24.91
N PHE A 714 -41.88 16.05 -26.15
CA PHE A 714 -43.06 15.27 -26.56
C PHE A 714 -44.37 15.65 -25.83
N LEU A 715 -44.48 16.91 -25.40
CA LEU A 715 -45.63 17.45 -24.67
C LEU A 715 -46.77 17.83 -25.63
N PHE A 716 -47.36 16.84 -26.30
CA PHE A 716 -48.49 17.06 -27.20
C PHE A 716 -49.83 17.18 -26.44
N PRO A 717 -50.79 18.01 -26.91
CA PRO A 717 -50.71 18.85 -28.10
C PRO A 717 -49.92 20.15 -27.90
N GLY A 718 -49.53 20.49 -26.68
CA GLY A 718 -48.60 21.58 -26.40
C GLY A 718 -48.26 21.73 -24.91
N ILE A 719 -47.19 22.44 -24.60
CA ILE A 719 -46.69 22.55 -23.22
C ILE A 719 -47.70 23.12 -22.21
N TRP A 720 -48.67 23.92 -22.67
CA TRP A 720 -49.70 24.55 -21.85
C TRP A 720 -50.83 23.60 -21.41
N THR A 721 -50.87 22.37 -21.93
CA THR A 721 -51.84 21.36 -21.48
C THR A 721 -51.39 20.60 -20.24
N TYR A 722 -50.22 20.93 -19.69
CA TYR A 722 -49.62 20.23 -18.57
C TYR A 722 -49.32 21.19 -17.41
N GLN A 723 -49.44 20.67 -16.19
CA GLN A 723 -48.90 21.31 -15.01
C GLN A 723 -47.72 20.48 -14.50
N PHE A 724 -46.63 21.15 -14.17
CA PHE A 724 -45.42 20.56 -13.65
C PHE A 724 -45.21 20.98 -12.20
N CYS A 725 -44.73 20.08 -11.36
CA CYS A 725 -44.24 20.39 -10.02
C CYS A 725 -42.88 19.73 -9.80
N VAL A 726 -42.08 20.31 -8.93
CA VAL A 726 -40.78 19.77 -8.55
C VAL A 726 -40.74 19.57 -7.05
N GLY A 727 -40.46 18.35 -6.61
CA GLY A 727 -40.14 18.02 -5.23
C GLY A 727 -38.64 17.82 -5.07
N SER A 728 -38.13 18.02 -3.87
CA SER A 728 -36.75 17.71 -3.51
C SER A 728 -36.70 16.40 -2.74
N TYR A 729 -35.63 15.64 -2.89
CA TYR A 729 -35.41 14.42 -2.12
C TYR A 729 -34.01 14.35 -1.51
N ASN A 730 -33.91 13.54 -0.46
CA ASN A 730 -32.67 13.13 0.17
C ASN A 730 -32.80 11.64 0.56
N GLY A 731 -32.28 10.74 -0.29
CA GLY A 731 -32.57 9.31 -0.20
C GLY A 731 -34.08 9.03 -0.24
N PHE A 732 -34.60 8.32 0.76
CA PHE A 732 -36.03 8.08 0.95
C PHE A 732 -36.86 9.35 1.24
N TYR A 733 -36.27 10.37 1.87
CA TYR A 733 -37.02 11.55 2.30
C TYR A 733 -37.40 12.40 1.09
N GLN A 734 -38.70 12.68 0.93
CA GLN A 734 -39.22 13.58 -0.09
C GLN A 734 -39.89 14.80 0.55
N SER A 735 -39.70 15.96 -0.08
CA SER A 735 -40.43 17.16 0.29
C SER A 735 -41.88 17.10 -0.23
N SER A 736 -42.75 17.92 0.35
CA SER A 736 -44.04 18.22 -0.28
C SER A 736 -43.82 18.96 -1.60
N TYR A 737 -44.74 18.85 -2.57
CA TYR A 737 -44.78 19.70 -3.76
C TYR A 737 -46.14 20.42 -3.86
N GLY A 738 -46.15 21.58 -4.52
CA GLY A 738 -47.31 22.49 -4.54
C GLY A 738 -46.93 23.97 -4.50
N GLY A 739 -47.89 24.84 -4.80
CA GLY A 739 -47.71 26.29 -4.72
C GLY A 739 -46.59 26.79 -5.62
N ALA A 740 -45.59 27.45 -5.03
CA ALA A 740 -44.46 28.03 -5.77
C ALA A 740 -43.55 26.98 -6.45
N SER A 741 -43.60 25.72 -6.00
CA SER A 741 -42.86 24.60 -6.61
C SER A 741 -43.58 23.99 -7.83
N CYS A 742 -44.62 24.65 -8.35
CA CYS A 742 -45.36 24.20 -9.51
C CYS A 742 -45.50 25.32 -10.54
N VAL A 743 -45.61 24.94 -11.82
CA VAL A 743 -45.86 25.86 -12.92
C VAL A 743 -46.79 25.24 -13.96
N THR A 744 -47.67 26.07 -14.51
CA THR A 744 -48.50 25.73 -15.66
C THR A 744 -48.05 26.63 -16.81
N PRO A 745 -47.34 26.10 -17.83
CA PRO A 745 -46.90 26.89 -18.95
C PRO A 745 -48.07 27.57 -19.67
N THR A 746 -47.83 28.78 -20.14
CA THR A 746 -48.76 29.48 -21.03
C THR A 746 -48.60 29.01 -22.47
N ILE A 747 -49.61 29.25 -23.28
CA ILE A 747 -49.52 29.05 -24.73
C ILE A 747 -48.32 29.83 -25.29
N CYS A 748 -47.52 29.19 -26.13
CA CYS A 748 -46.31 29.76 -26.71
C CYS A 748 -46.23 29.49 -28.22
N CYS A 749 -45.14 29.96 -28.84
CA CYS A 749 -44.59 29.35 -30.04
C CYS A 749 -45.51 29.37 -31.27
N GLY A 750 -46.31 30.43 -31.41
CA GLY A 750 -47.23 30.64 -32.53
C GLY A 750 -48.57 29.92 -32.41
N TYR A 751 -48.81 29.17 -31.34
CA TYR A 751 -50.11 28.57 -31.08
C TYR A 751 -51.08 29.62 -30.51
N THR A 752 -52.34 29.59 -30.96
CA THR A 752 -53.42 30.44 -30.44
C THR A 752 -54.56 29.64 -29.82
N ASN A 753 -54.57 28.32 -30.04
CA ASN A 753 -55.67 27.46 -29.62
C ASN A 753 -55.42 26.87 -28.23
N THR A 754 -56.33 27.17 -27.29
CA THR A 754 -56.35 26.59 -25.94
C THR A 754 -56.97 25.19 -25.90
N ALA A 755 -57.71 24.80 -26.94
CA ALA A 755 -58.40 23.53 -26.94
C ALA A 755 -57.36 22.41 -26.90
N ALA A 756 -57.37 21.64 -25.82
CA ALA A 756 -56.86 20.28 -25.86
C ALA A 756 -57.59 19.63 -27.04
N VAL A 757 -56.90 19.50 -28.18
CA VAL A 757 -57.42 18.73 -29.30
C VAL A 757 -57.62 17.36 -28.69
N VAL A 758 -58.88 16.99 -28.46
CA VAL A 758 -59.27 15.66 -28.06
C VAL A 758 -58.93 14.81 -29.26
N HIS A 759 -57.66 14.43 -29.38
CA HIS A 759 -57.31 13.29 -30.17
C HIS A 759 -58.07 12.13 -29.53
N GLY A 760 -58.94 11.53 -30.35
CA GLY A 760 -59.69 10.34 -30.00
C GLY A 760 -58.79 9.28 -29.33
N PRO A 761 -59.41 8.32 -28.66
CA PRO A 761 -58.92 7.70 -27.43
C PRO A 761 -57.53 7.08 -27.56
N ALA A 762 -56.48 7.85 -27.24
CA ALA A 762 -55.24 7.33 -26.67
C ALA A 762 -55.30 7.32 -25.13
N ALA A 763 -56.26 8.03 -24.53
CA ALA A 763 -56.47 8.10 -23.08
C ALA A 763 -57.04 6.80 -22.46
N ALA A 764 -57.46 5.82 -23.28
CA ALA A 764 -57.93 4.53 -22.77
C ALA A 764 -56.80 3.61 -22.27
N ALA A 765 -55.52 3.94 -22.51
CA ALA A 765 -54.41 3.17 -21.96
C ALA A 765 -54.07 3.51 -20.49
N PHE A 766 -54.65 4.57 -19.92
CA PHE A 766 -54.38 4.99 -18.53
C PHE A 766 -55.58 4.89 -17.57
N SER A 767 -56.69 4.27 -17.99
CA SER A 767 -57.80 3.98 -17.09
C SER A 767 -57.86 2.49 -16.73
N ASN A 768 -56.85 1.98 -16.04
CA ASN A 768 -57.13 0.91 -15.10
C ASN A 768 -57.84 1.54 -13.90
N THR A 769 -59.16 1.68 -14.05
CA THR A 769 -60.11 1.89 -12.96
C THR A 769 -60.10 0.64 -12.09
N THR A 770 -59.05 0.49 -11.28
CA THR A 770 -59.17 -0.29 -10.06
C THR A 770 -59.52 0.71 -8.97
N THR A 771 -60.73 0.53 -8.47
CA THR A 771 -61.34 1.29 -7.38
C THR A 771 -60.33 1.56 -6.27
N SER A 772 -60.18 2.86 -5.96
CA SER A 772 -59.57 3.39 -4.75
C SER A 772 -60.17 2.69 -3.53
N THR A 773 -59.55 1.60 -3.10
CA THR A 773 -59.53 1.23 -1.70
C THR A 773 -58.29 1.93 -1.17
N VAL A 774 -58.53 3.06 -0.51
CA VAL A 774 -57.57 3.71 0.36
C VAL A 774 -57.04 2.62 1.30
N VAL A 775 -55.84 2.11 1.04
CA VAL A 775 -55.11 1.29 2.01
C VAL A 775 -54.68 2.26 3.09
N SER A 776 -55.61 2.52 4.00
CA SER A 776 -55.36 3.11 5.29
C SER A 776 -54.26 2.32 5.97
N ALA A 777 -53.17 3.01 6.29
CA ALA A 777 -52.12 2.59 7.23
C ALA A 777 -51.60 1.16 7.02
N LEU A 778 -50.50 1.02 6.29
CA LEU A 778 -49.58 -0.07 6.59
C LEU A 778 -49.18 0.06 8.07
N PRO A 779 -49.34 -0.99 8.88
CA PRO A 779 -48.99 -0.91 10.29
C PRO A 779 -47.49 -0.63 10.42
N SER A 780 -47.15 0.28 11.33
CA SER A 780 -45.77 0.49 11.76
C SER A 780 -45.12 -0.87 12.05
N PRO A 781 -43.86 -1.10 11.63
CA PRO A 781 -43.20 -2.37 11.82
C PRO A 781 -43.17 -2.72 13.31
N SER A 782 -44.01 -3.67 13.71
CA SER A 782 -43.91 -4.30 15.01
C SER A 782 -42.63 -5.12 15.02
N LEU A 783 -41.74 -4.80 15.97
CA LEU A 783 -40.58 -5.62 16.33
C LEU A 783 -41.02 -7.08 16.50
N ILE A 784 -40.79 -7.91 15.48
CA ILE A 784 -40.98 -9.36 15.60
C ILE A 784 -39.71 -9.89 16.25
N THR A 785 -39.81 -10.21 17.53
CA THR A 785 -38.84 -11.03 18.23
C THR A 785 -38.88 -12.46 17.66
N PRO A 786 -37.74 -13.12 17.39
CA PRO A 786 -37.69 -14.40 16.70
C PRO A 786 -38.37 -15.53 17.51
N ASP A 787 -39.22 -16.34 16.87
CA ASP A 787 -39.69 -17.62 17.43
C ASP A 787 -38.73 -18.73 16.96
N PRO A 788 -37.92 -19.33 17.85
CA PRO A 788 -36.90 -20.32 17.49
C PRO A 788 -37.43 -21.75 17.25
N SER A 789 -38.70 -21.96 16.90
CA SER A 789 -39.26 -23.32 16.76
C SER A 789 -39.72 -23.74 15.36
N ALA A 790 -39.53 -22.93 14.32
CA ALA A 790 -39.98 -23.27 12.96
C ALA A 790 -39.01 -24.19 12.20
N THR A 791 -39.00 -25.48 12.57
CA THR A 791 -38.32 -26.54 11.81
C THR A 791 -39.13 -26.96 10.57
N ASN A 792 -38.55 -26.72 9.39
CA ASN A 792 -38.48 -27.61 8.24
C ASN A 792 -39.72 -28.46 7.88
N LYS A 793 -40.54 -27.98 6.92
CA LYS A 793 -41.43 -28.83 6.10
C LYS A 793 -41.42 -28.38 4.64
N LEU A 794 -40.36 -28.76 3.94
CA LEU A 794 -40.36 -28.96 2.49
C LEU A 794 -41.02 -30.31 2.19
N ALA A 795 -42.19 -30.33 1.56
CA ALA A 795 -42.68 -31.38 0.66
C ALA A 795 -44.20 -31.23 0.44
N GLY A 796 -44.62 -31.00 -0.81
CA GLY A 796 -46.02 -31.26 -1.17
C GLY A 796 -46.53 -30.54 -2.41
N ALA A 797 -46.66 -31.31 -3.49
CA ALA A 797 -47.56 -31.10 -4.64
C ALA A 797 -47.21 -30.01 -5.66
N GLN A 798 -46.53 -30.44 -6.73
CA GLN A 798 -46.58 -29.82 -8.05
C GLN A 798 -48.02 -29.90 -8.61
N PRO A 799 -48.68 -28.77 -8.98
CA PRO A 799 -49.95 -28.80 -9.69
C PRO A 799 -49.78 -29.26 -11.14
N PRO A 800 -50.79 -29.91 -11.75
CA PRO A 800 -50.71 -30.38 -13.12
C PRO A 800 -50.70 -29.22 -14.12
N ILE A 801 -49.83 -29.34 -15.13
CA ILE A 801 -49.68 -28.45 -16.28
C ILE A 801 -51.00 -28.42 -17.06
N SER A 802 -51.82 -27.38 -16.85
CA SER A 802 -53.00 -27.14 -17.67
C SER A 802 -52.56 -26.60 -19.03
N THR A 803 -52.91 -27.35 -20.08
CA THR A 803 -52.77 -27.01 -21.49
C THR A 803 -53.19 -25.56 -21.79
N PHE A 804 -52.24 -24.76 -22.27
CA PHE A 804 -52.49 -23.40 -22.74
C PHE A 804 -53.42 -23.43 -23.95
N ALA A 805 -54.60 -22.82 -23.80
CA ALA A 805 -55.47 -22.53 -24.93
C ALA A 805 -54.82 -21.40 -25.75
N THR A 806 -54.34 -21.76 -26.95
CA THR A 806 -53.90 -20.84 -27.99
C THR A 806 -55.07 -19.95 -28.39
N THR A 807 -55.12 -18.74 -27.84
CA THR A 807 -56.07 -17.73 -28.30
C THR A 807 -55.43 -16.98 -29.46
N THR A 808 -55.93 -17.22 -30.66
CA THR A 808 -55.56 -16.50 -31.88
C THR A 808 -55.93 -15.03 -31.73
N VAL A 809 -54.92 -14.17 -31.51
CA VAL A 809 -55.13 -12.72 -31.46
C VAL A 809 -55.27 -12.20 -32.89
N ASN A 810 -56.51 -12.16 -33.37
CA ASN A 810 -56.89 -11.39 -34.56
C ASN A 810 -57.05 -9.93 -34.14
N GLY A 811 -55.92 -9.23 -33.97
CA GLY A 811 -55.90 -7.84 -33.54
C GLY A 811 -54.85 -7.09 -34.34
N ASN A 812 -55.33 -6.23 -35.22
CA ASN A 812 -54.58 -5.33 -36.11
C ASN A 812 -53.89 -4.21 -35.31
N SER A 813 -53.15 -4.55 -34.25
CA SER A 813 -52.45 -3.58 -33.41
C SER A 813 -51.17 -3.15 -34.11
N THR A 814 -51.27 -2.10 -34.92
CA THR A 814 -50.14 -1.23 -35.22
C THR A 814 -49.59 -0.70 -33.90
N PHE A 815 -48.53 -1.35 -33.40
CA PHE A 815 -47.73 -0.82 -32.30
C PHE A 815 -47.05 0.46 -32.78
N ASN A 816 -47.71 1.60 -32.62
CA ASN A 816 -47.06 2.91 -32.73
C ASN A 816 -46.22 3.11 -31.48
N ALA A 817 -45.12 2.37 -31.34
CA ALA A 817 -44.11 2.64 -30.34
C ALA A 817 -43.36 3.90 -30.79
N THR A 818 -43.73 5.06 -30.24
CA THR A 818 -43.01 6.32 -30.47
C THR A 818 -41.67 6.24 -29.75
N LEU A 819 -40.57 6.28 -30.49
CA LEU A 819 -39.23 6.30 -29.91
C LEU A 819 -39.00 7.64 -29.20
N LEU A 820 -38.76 7.59 -27.89
CA LEU A 820 -38.40 8.75 -27.07
C LEU A 820 -36.89 8.95 -27.14
N THR A 821 -36.42 9.92 -27.94
CA THR A 821 -35.00 10.28 -28.00
C THR A 821 -34.83 11.80 -27.93
N THR A 822 -33.82 12.26 -27.20
CA THR A 822 -33.37 13.66 -27.20
C THR A 822 -32.31 13.94 -28.27
N ASP A 823 -31.86 12.91 -28.99
CA ASP A 823 -30.82 13.00 -30.01
C ASP A 823 -31.45 13.36 -31.38
N PRO A 824 -31.07 14.51 -32.00
CA PRO A 824 -31.58 14.93 -33.29
C PRO A 824 -31.27 13.93 -34.43
N GLU A 825 -30.13 13.24 -34.41
CA GLU A 825 -29.79 12.23 -35.41
C GLU A 825 -30.72 11.03 -35.31
N ILE A 826 -31.00 10.55 -34.08
CA ILE A 826 -31.91 9.42 -33.86
C ILE A 826 -33.34 9.82 -34.26
N GLY A 827 -33.75 11.06 -33.96
CA GLY A 827 -35.04 11.58 -34.41
C GLY A 827 -35.19 11.58 -35.93
N GLN A 828 -34.15 12.00 -36.67
CA GLN A 828 -34.14 11.96 -38.14
C GLN A 828 -34.17 10.53 -38.68
N LEU A 829 -33.38 9.61 -38.09
CA LEU A 829 -33.38 8.20 -38.47
C LEU A 829 -34.74 7.54 -38.22
N TYR A 830 -35.39 7.84 -37.09
CA TYR A 830 -36.72 7.32 -36.79
C TYR A 830 -37.78 7.89 -37.74
N ALA A 831 -37.69 9.18 -38.11
CA ALA A 831 -38.56 9.77 -39.11
C ALA A 831 -38.41 9.08 -40.48
N LEU A 832 -37.18 8.85 -40.93
CA LEU A 832 -36.88 8.11 -42.16
C LEU A 832 -37.38 6.66 -42.09
N TYR A 833 -37.20 5.98 -40.95
CA TYR A 833 -37.74 4.63 -40.71
C TYR A 833 -39.27 4.60 -40.80
N THR A 834 -39.94 5.58 -40.20
CA THR A 834 -41.41 5.65 -40.17
C THR A 834 -41.97 5.94 -41.56
N GLU A 835 -41.29 6.80 -42.32
CA GLU A 835 -41.61 7.10 -43.72
C GLU A 835 -41.36 5.86 -44.60
N ALA A 836 -40.27 5.14 -44.37
CA ALA A 836 -39.95 3.89 -45.04
C ALA A 836 -41.00 2.81 -44.76
N LEU A 837 -41.34 2.59 -43.50
CA LEU A 837 -42.35 1.62 -43.07
C LEU A 837 -43.71 1.97 -43.69
N SER A 838 -44.08 3.25 -43.70
CA SER A 838 -45.33 3.72 -44.31
C SER A 838 -45.36 3.47 -45.81
N ALA A 839 -44.26 3.72 -46.53
CA ALA A 839 -44.17 3.46 -47.97
C ALA A 839 -44.22 1.96 -48.31
N VAL A 840 -43.59 1.10 -47.50
CA VAL A 840 -43.71 -0.36 -47.65
C VAL A 840 -45.15 -0.82 -47.42
N LEU A 841 -45.80 -0.33 -46.36
CA LEU A 841 -47.16 -0.71 -46.01
C LEU A 841 -48.20 -0.23 -47.01
N GLN A 842 -48.03 0.97 -47.60
CA GLN A 842 -49.02 1.53 -48.54
C GLN A 842 -48.88 0.96 -49.96
N ASN A 843 -47.66 0.80 -50.47
CA ASN A 843 -47.47 0.47 -51.89
C ASN A 843 -46.93 -0.95 -52.15
N GLY A 844 -46.56 -1.71 -51.12
CA GLY A 844 -46.00 -3.06 -51.30
C GLY A 844 -44.72 -3.11 -52.16
N THR A 845 -44.14 -1.94 -52.45
CA THR A 845 -42.97 -1.76 -53.31
C THR A 845 -41.70 -1.60 -52.50
N THR A 846 -40.59 -2.04 -53.09
CA THR A 846 -39.22 -1.78 -52.65
C THR A 846 -38.98 -0.29 -52.38
N LEU A 847 -38.35 0.03 -51.25
CA LEU A 847 -37.97 1.40 -50.94
C LEU A 847 -36.81 1.84 -51.84
N ASN A 848 -37.05 2.81 -52.72
CA ASN A 848 -35.98 3.52 -53.41
C ASN A 848 -35.49 4.66 -52.49
N LEU A 849 -34.57 4.35 -51.57
CA LEU A 849 -33.84 5.35 -50.78
C LEU A 849 -32.78 6.04 -51.67
N THR A 850 -33.19 6.71 -52.75
CA THR A 850 -32.25 7.44 -53.62
C THR A 850 -31.69 8.72 -52.99
N PHE A 851 -32.12 9.07 -51.77
CA PHE A 851 -31.76 10.34 -51.12
C PHE A 851 -30.86 10.20 -49.89
N ALA A 852 -30.52 8.98 -49.47
CA ALA A 852 -29.73 8.77 -48.25
C ALA A 852 -28.29 8.41 -48.61
N ALA A 853 -27.32 9.09 -47.98
CA ALA A 853 -25.92 8.66 -48.06
C ALA A 853 -25.81 7.20 -47.57
N PRO A 854 -24.85 6.40 -48.08
CA PRO A 854 -24.68 4.99 -47.69
C PRO A 854 -24.66 4.79 -46.16
N ASP A 855 -24.00 5.70 -45.44
CA ASP A 855 -23.91 5.67 -43.97
C ASP A 855 -25.27 5.84 -43.29
N THR A 856 -26.18 6.62 -43.86
CA THR A 856 -27.54 6.79 -43.32
C THR A 856 -28.35 5.50 -43.45
N VAL A 857 -28.17 4.76 -44.55
CA VAL A 857 -28.86 3.47 -44.75
C VAL A 857 -28.35 2.43 -43.74
N VAL A 858 -27.03 2.40 -43.49
CA VAL A 858 -26.43 1.50 -42.49
C VAL A 858 -26.87 1.84 -41.07
N LYS A 859 -27.03 3.13 -40.73
CA LYS A 859 -27.56 3.54 -39.41
C LYS A 859 -29.05 3.21 -39.22
N LEU A 860 -29.80 3.01 -40.30
CA LEU A 860 -31.25 2.76 -40.28
C LEU A 860 -31.57 1.26 -40.19
N PHE A 861 -30.67 0.40 -40.69
CA PHE A 861 -30.64 -1.03 -40.42
C PHE A 861 -30.06 -1.32 -39.03
#